data_AF-W0V3D3-F1
#
_entry.id   AF-W0V3D3-F1
#
_cell.length_a   1.000
_cell.length_b   1.000
_cell.length_c   1.000
_cell.angle_alpha   90.00
_cell.angle_beta   90.00
_cell.angle_gamma   90.00
#
_symmetry.space_group_name_H-M   'P 1'
#
loop_
_entity.id
_entity.type
_entity.pdbx_description
1 polymer ?
#
loop_
_entity_poly.entity_id
_entity_poly.type
_entity_poly.pdbx_seq_one_letter_code
_entity_poly.pdbx_strand_id
1 'polypeptide(L)'
;MRPLYAGAFLCAALLSACGSSYDIDPPPAPAAPNPGVAFMTDVHFENVYGDLKSTQFSGIPTKDGKNATIRTMYAQLTSTRLFNENYFAFRSALDDAYGKGITLVALPGDYSDDAQPINIDGISDILREYQAKGMRFFIAPGNHDPNEPYDDDEAGKSDFLTKDGKEQKVFATGNAACKARDASVVCTDQLKEQGYESLITKLADFGYMPNKNDVYWETPFGLYANNQYSYADAVIKGDLKNRQFEMCAEGEGGAYRAAGEKALGKPYTKCSNIIDASYLVEPVKGLWLLSIDANVYIPNGNFDPANPKSFKGFDGAGNAGWNKVLTHKKHQIEWIKSVVERAKAQGKQLMAFSHYPTMDFYANQTGAMKAVFKPGAFQTARVPDAATTSALAATGLRLHIGGHMHFNGTNDFQDAAGNYLVNVQSPSLAVYGASYKIVNYKDSDTVDVQTVALNSVPRFKELFPLYQVEYDYLQGSTAPGDIKKRWNRAVLDTTSYGDFTRFYFGELSRLRFMDEYWPCEMKEAATALDARQMLILSQLQTQVTLAQLAQVPGVVPISASCAAKGVAGGTPVPASQLTADWAAATVKAATLATAAGLKLDDFAAISAYDFHGDFHRTVYAGELALRDMGTLRVNQYKVLMSAFPANPAPIARIGDLPSDQNAVNVLFQNQFKQVFAIFKGLGSAKPSDHFVIDFKARKLSNANTTALSFN
;
A
#
# COMPACT_ATOMS: atom_id res chain seq x y z
N MET A 1 -24.66 -71.92 -19.50
CA MET A 1 -25.48 -72.44 -20.61
C MET A 1 -25.50 -71.38 -21.72
N ARG A 2 -25.04 -71.75 -22.92
CA ARG A 2 -25.28 -71.05 -24.22
C ARG A 2 -26.79 -71.08 -24.55
N PRO A 3 -27.36 -70.31 -25.52
CA PRO A 3 -26.77 -69.85 -26.81
C PRO A 3 -27.02 -68.34 -27.13
N LEU A 4 -26.31 -67.65 -28.03
CA LEU A 4 -25.98 -67.82 -29.47
C LEU A 4 -27.12 -67.42 -30.44
N TYR A 5 -26.72 -66.98 -31.64
CA TYR A 5 -27.43 -66.56 -32.88
C TYR A 5 -27.57 -65.03 -33.06
N ALA A 6 -26.82 -64.34 -33.94
CA ALA A 6 -26.47 -64.50 -35.37
C ALA A 6 -27.63 -64.16 -36.33
N GLY A 7 -27.36 -63.28 -37.30
CA GLY A 7 -28.23 -63.10 -38.47
C GLY A 7 -28.18 -61.70 -39.10
N ALA A 8 -27.34 -61.54 -40.11
CA ALA A 8 -27.32 -60.41 -41.04
C ALA A 8 -28.59 -60.35 -41.92
N PHE A 9 -28.94 -59.18 -42.48
CA PHE A 9 -29.11 -58.98 -43.93
C PHE A 9 -29.39 -57.51 -44.28
N LEU A 10 -28.75 -57.07 -45.37
CA LEU A 10 -28.93 -55.82 -46.09
C LEU A 10 -30.39 -55.55 -46.49
N CYS A 11 -30.80 -54.29 -46.44
CA CYS A 11 -31.66 -53.71 -47.46
C CYS A 11 -31.37 -52.21 -47.59
N ALA A 12 -30.66 -51.84 -48.66
CA ALA A 12 -30.54 -50.46 -49.10
C ALA A 12 -31.84 -50.07 -49.80
N ALA A 13 -32.48 -49.00 -49.33
CA ALA A 13 -33.51 -48.27 -50.06
C ALA A 13 -33.13 -46.79 -50.05
N LEU A 14 -32.71 -46.31 -51.22
CA LEU A 14 -32.55 -44.91 -51.56
C LEU A 14 -33.93 -44.24 -51.52
N LEU A 15 -34.10 -43.30 -50.60
CA LEU A 15 -35.14 -42.28 -50.66
C LEU A 15 -34.49 -40.92 -50.42
N SER A 16 -34.21 -40.25 -51.54
CA SER A 16 -33.93 -38.82 -51.59
C SER A 16 -35.20 -38.04 -51.24
N ALA A 17 -35.20 -37.39 -50.09
CA ALA A 17 -36.13 -36.31 -49.78
C ALA A 17 -35.34 -35.17 -49.16
N CYS A 18 -35.39 -34.01 -49.82
CA CYS A 18 -34.83 -32.75 -49.35
C CYS A 18 -35.47 -32.37 -48.01
N GLY A 19 -34.67 -32.42 -46.94
CA GLY A 19 -34.99 -31.85 -45.65
C GLY A 19 -33.73 -31.20 -45.13
N SER A 20 -33.70 -29.86 -45.10
CA SER A 20 -32.65 -29.05 -44.52
C SER A 20 -32.53 -29.35 -43.03
N SER A 21 -31.63 -30.24 -42.65
CA SER A 21 -31.20 -30.43 -41.27
C SER A 21 -30.27 -29.26 -40.92
N TYR A 22 -30.79 -28.33 -40.12
CA TYR A 22 -29.96 -27.42 -39.36
C TYR A 22 -29.13 -28.27 -38.39
N ASP A 23 -27.86 -28.51 -38.74
CA ASP A 23 -26.86 -28.94 -37.77
C ASP A 23 -26.71 -27.77 -36.77
N ILE A 24 -27.46 -27.87 -35.66
CA ILE A 24 -27.21 -27.06 -34.49
C ILE A 24 -25.93 -27.65 -33.89
N ASP A 25 -24.80 -27.00 -34.16
CA ASP A 25 -23.56 -27.28 -33.44
C ASP A 25 -23.89 -27.33 -31.93
N PRO A 26 -23.45 -28.37 -31.20
CA PRO A 26 -23.61 -28.39 -29.76
C PRO A 26 -23.00 -27.10 -29.20
N PRO A 27 -23.65 -26.46 -28.19
CA PRO A 27 -23.13 -25.24 -27.61
C PRO A 27 -21.66 -25.46 -27.23
N PRO A 28 -20.76 -24.52 -27.56
CA PRO A 28 -19.34 -24.69 -27.30
C PRO A 28 -19.17 -25.03 -25.82
N ALA A 29 -18.42 -26.10 -25.54
CA ALA A 29 -18.08 -26.48 -24.18
C ALA A 29 -17.61 -25.22 -23.43
N PRO A 30 -18.06 -24.99 -22.18
CA PRO A 30 -17.64 -23.81 -21.43
C PRO A 30 -16.11 -23.76 -21.43
N ALA A 31 -15.57 -22.63 -21.86
CA ALA A 31 -14.12 -22.42 -21.89
C ALA A 31 -13.57 -22.76 -20.50
N ALA A 32 -12.44 -23.48 -20.46
CA ALA A 32 -11.75 -23.73 -19.19
C ALA A 32 -11.54 -22.38 -18.48
N PRO A 33 -11.79 -22.31 -17.16
CA PRO A 33 -11.61 -21.06 -16.43
C PRO A 33 -10.18 -20.55 -16.63
N ASN A 34 -10.05 -19.26 -16.92
CA ASN A 34 -8.74 -18.63 -17.10
C ASN A 34 -7.87 -18.81 -15.84
N PRO A 35 -6.54 -18.87 -15.99
CA PRO A 35 -5.64 -18.97 -14.85
C PRO A 35 -5.79 -17.74 -13.93
N GLY A 36 -5.64 -17.96 -12.63
CA GLY A 36 -5.52 -16.88 -11.66
C GLY A 36 -4.25 -16.08 -11.87
N VAL A 37 -4.28 -14.81 -11.44
CA VAL A 37 -3.14 -13.90 -11.51
C VAL A 37 -2.70 -13.54 -10.09
N ALA A 38 -1.41 -13.63 -9.81
CA ALA A 38 -0.85 -13.13 -8.57
C ALA A 38 -0.52 -11.65 -8.71
N PHE A 39 -0.93 -10.82 -7.75
CA PHE A 39 -0.60 -9.40 -7.67
C PHE A 39 0.35 -9.18 -6.50
N MET A 40 1.56 -8.71 -6.81
CA MET A 40 2.62 -8.40 -5.85
C MET A 40 2.98 -6.92 -6.04
N THR A 41 2.38 -6.04 -5.25
CA THR A 41 2.60 -4.58 -5.36
C THR A 41 3.63 -4.11 -4.34
N ASP A 42 4.21 -2.93 -4.58
CA ASP A 42 5.07 -2.24 -3.61
C ASP A 42 6.17 -3.17 -3.08
N VAL A 43 6.83 -3.90 -4.00
CA VAL A 43 7.92 -4.82 -3.65
C VAL A 43 9.08 -4.03 -3.08
N HIS A 44 9.31 -2.81 -3.59
CA HIS A 44 10.37 -1.89 -3.17
C HIS A 44 11.75 -2.53 -3.19
N PHE A 45 11.98 -3.40 -4.17
CA PHE A 45 13.13 -4.29 -4.20
C PHE A 45 14.46 -3.50 -4.07
N GLU A 46 15.21 -3.81 -3.02
CA GLU A 46 16.61 -3.42 -2.90
C GLU A 46 17.49 -4.65 -3.16
N ASN A 47 18.49 -4.50 -4.02
CA ASN A 47 19.44 -5.56 -4.27
C ASN A 47 20.47 -5.60 -3.13
N VAL A 48 20.15 -6.36 -2.07
CA VAL A 48 20.98 -6.45 -0.86
C VAL A 48 22.39 -7.04 -1.08
N TYR A 49 22.68 -7.57 -2.28
CA TYR A 49 24.03 -7.99 -2.71
C TYR A 49 24.49 -7.29 -3.99
N GLY A 50 23.86 -6.16 -4.34
CA GLY A 50 24.17 -5.41 -5.53
C GLY A 50 25.55 -4.75 -5.44
N ASP A 51 26.22 -4.66 -6.59
CA ASP A 51 27.53 -4.05 -6.71
C ASP A 51 27.40 -2.58 -7.12
N LEU A 52 27.79 -1.69 -6.21
CA LEU A 52 27.81 -0.24 -6.41
C LEU A 52 28.82 0.23 -7.47
N LYS A 53 29.64 -0.66 -8.01
CA LYS A 53 30.69 -0.35 -8.99
C LYS A 53 31.66 0.72 -8.49
N SER A 54 31.91 0.73 -7.17
CA SER A 54 32.80 1.67 -6.51
C SER A 54 33.82 0.94 -5.64
N THR A 55 35.08 1.36 -5.74
CA THR A 55 36.17 0.86 -4.88
C THR A 55 36.19 1.52 -3.51
N GLN A 56 35.44 2.62 -3.31
CA GLN A 56 35.37 3.33 -2.02
C GLN A 56 34.47 2.61 -1.02
N PHE A 57 33.43 1.94 -1.51
CA PHE A 57 32.51 1.16 -0.70
C PHE A 57 31.91 0.04 -1.56
N SER A 58 32.26 -1.19 -1.22
CA SER A 58 31.82 -2.39 -1.94
C SER A 58 30.74 -3.18 -1.20
N GLY A 59 30.19 -2.64 -0.11
CA GLY A 59 29.32 -3.35 0.84
C GLY A 59 30.08 -4.06 1.96
N ILE A 60 29.34 -4.77 2.82
CA ILE A 60 29.88 -5.52 3.97
C ILE A 60 30.17 -6.97 3.56
N PRO A 61 31.40 -7.47 3.64
CA PRO A 61 31.70 -8.85 3.28
C PRO A 61 30.89 -9.87 4.09
N THR A 62 30.24 -10.80 3.40
CA THR A 62 29.46 -11.89 4.00
C THR A 62 30.22 -13.21 3.91
N LYS A 63 29.80 -14.22 4.69
CA LYS A 63 30.48 -15.53 4.76
C LYS A 63 30.45 -16.31 3.44
N ASP A 64 29.48 -16.04 2.57
CA ASP A 64 29.32 -16.68 1.26
C ASP A 64 30.10 -15.98 0.13
N GLY A 65 30.96 -15.00 0.47
CA GLY A 65 31.83 -14.31 -0.48
C GLY A 65 31.16 -13.19 -1.26
N LYS A 66 29.91 -12.86 -0.94
CA LYS A 66 29.22 -11.65 -1.42
C LYS A 66 29.55 -10.47 -0.51
N ASN A 67 29.11 -9.29 -0.93
CA ASN A 67 29.06 -8.13 -0.07
C ASN A 67 27.62 -7.69 0.11
N ALA A 68 27.20 -7.47 1.35
CA ALA A 68 25.89 -6.92 1.67
C ALA A 68 25.90 -5.41 1.46
N THR A 69 25.07 -4.94 0.52
CA THR A 69 24.79 -3.52 0.26
C THR A 69 23.39 -3.26 0.81
N ILE A 70 23.31 -2.90 2.09
CA ILE A 70 22.05 -2.85 2.84
C ILE A 70 21.89 -1.52 3.57
N ARG A 71 20.66 -1.11 3.85
CA ARG A 71 20.33 0.04 4.71
C ARG A 71 20.46 -0.30 6.19
N THR A 72 20.70 0.70 7.03
CA THR A 72 20.71 0.52 8.49
C THR A 72 19.35 0.05 9.02
N MET A 73 19.36 -0.70 10.12
CA MET A 73 18.15 -1.09 10.83
C MET A 73 17.38 0.14 11.32
N TYR A 74 18.07 1.19 11.78
CA TYR A 74 17.41 2.45 12.12
C TYR A 74 16.63 3.06 10.94
N ALA A 75 17.20 3.05 9.73
CA ALA A 75 16.51 3.51 8.53
C ALA A 75 15.26 2.65 8.25
N GLN A 76 15.38 1.32 8.38
CA GLN A 76 14.22 0.42 8.24
C GLN A 76 13.12 0.78 9.25
N LEU A 77 13.46 0.86 10.55
CA LEU A 77 12.51 1.10 11.64
C LEU A 77 11.85 2.49 11.63
N THR A 78 12.30 3.42 10.79
CA THR A 78 11.71 4.76 10.63
C THR A 78 11.10 4.99 9.24
N SER A 79 11.19 4.01 8.35
CA SER A 79 10.57 4.03 7.02
C SER A 79 9.19 3.38 7.04
N THR A 80 8.29 3.80 6.14
CA THR A 80 6.98 3.15 5.90
C THR A 80 7.09 1.86 5.08
N ARG A 81 8.31 1.43 4.79
CA ARG A 81 8.66 0.15 4.17
C ARG A 81 10.01 -0.35 4.68
N LEU A 82 10.16 -1.66 4.76
CA LEU A 82 11.45 -2.31 4.85
C LEU A 82 12.25 -2.09 3.56
N PHE A 83 13.57 -2.07 3.71
CA PHE A 83 14.50 -1.88 2.61
C PHE A 83 15.22 -3.18 2.25
N ASN A 84 15.54 -4.01 3.24
CA ASN A 84 16.45 -5.12 3.04
C ASN A 84 15.72 -6.48 2.92
N GLU A 85 14.84 -6.81 3.88
CA GLU A 85 14.25 -8.15 3.95
C GLU A 85 13.26 -8.46 2.82
N ASN A 86 12.73 -7.43 2.17
CA ASN A 86 11.87 -7.57 1.00
C ASN A 86 12.59 -8.24 -0.19
N TYR A 87 13.94 -8.24 -0.24
CA TYR A 87 14.70 -9.11 -1.16
C TYR A 87 14.32 -10.59 -1.00
N PHE A 88 14.28 -11.06 0.25
CA PHE A 88 13.92 -12.46 0.56
C PHE A 88 12.42 -12.68 0.44
N ALA A 89 11.60 -11.71 0.88
CA ALA A 89 10.15 -11.82 0.82
C ALA A 89 9.65 -11.91 -0.62
N PHE A 90 10.24 -11.14 -1.55
CA PHE A 90 9.86 -11.19 -2.97
C PHE A 90 10.14 -12.56 -3.58
N ARG A 91 11.33 -13.12 -3.37
CA ARG A 91 11.64 -14.48 -3.83
C ARG A 91 10.71 -15.50 -3.21
N SER A 92 10.43 -15.41 -1.91
CA SER A 92 9.50 -16.30 -1.22
C SER A 92 8.09 -16.22 -1.78
N ALA A 93 7.62 -15.02 -2.18
CA ALA A 93 6.30 -14.84 -2.79
C ALA A 93 6.23 -15.47 -4.19
N LEU A 94 7.30 -15.33 -4.97
CA LEU A 94 7.41 -15.94 -6.30
C LEU A 94 7.49 -17.47 -6.22
N ASP A 95 8.30 -18.02 -5.31
CA ASP A 95 8.39 -19.46 -5.07
C ASP A 95 7.04 -20.03 -4.60
N ASP A 96 6.34 -19.31 -3.71
CA ASP A 96 5.04 -19.71 -3.19
C ASP A 96 3.94 -19.68 -4.28
N ALA A 97 3.90 -18.63 -5.11
CA ALA A 97 2.99 -18.52 -6.24
C ALA A 97 3.27 -19.60 -7.30
N TYR A 98 4.55 -19.83 -7.61
CA TYR A 98 4.98 -20.89 -8.52
C TYR A 98 4.59 -22.27 -7.99
N GLY A 99 4.80 -22.55 -6.70
CA GLY A 99 4.40 -23.81 -6.06
C GLY A 99 2.88 -24.05 -6.07
N LYS A 100 2.07 -22.99 -6.17
CA LYS A 100 0.61 -23.05 -6.38
C LYS A 100 0.21 -23.19 -7.86
N GLY A 101 1.17 -23.27 -8.77
CA GLY A 101 0.92 -23.36 -10.21
C GLY A 101 0.50 -22.04 -10.87
N ILE A 102 0.69 -20.91 -10.19
CA ILE A 102 0.34 -19.59 -10.73
C ILE A 102 1.53 -19.07 -11.53
N THR A 103 1.32 -18.90 -12.84
CA THR A 103 2.38 -18.47 -13.77
C THR A 103 2.21 -17.05 -14.27
N LEU A 104 1.08 -16.38 -14.04
CA LEU A 104 0.88 -14.98 -14.39
C LEU A 104 1.01 -14.11 -13.14
N VAL A 105 1.94 -13.16 -13.15
CA VAL A 105 2.20 -12.25 -12.03
C VAL A 105 2.15 -10.80 -12.51
N ALA A 106 1.36 -9.97 -11.83
CA ALA A 106 1.31 -8.54 -12.05
C ALA A 106 2.00 -7.79 -10.89
N LEU A 107 2.76 -6.74 -11.22
CA LEU A 107 3.39 -5.84 -10.23
C LEU A 107 2.80 -4.42 -10.36
N PRO A 108 1.79 -4.06 -9.54
CA PRO A 108 1.16 -2.74 -9.55
C PRO A 108 2.04 -1.63 -8.94
N GLY A 109 3.12 -1.26 -9.62
CA GLY A 109 4.01 -0.17 -9.20
C GLY A 109 4.93 -0.50 -8.03
N ASP A 110 5.89 0.42 -7.83
CA ASP A 110 6.91 0.38 -6.79
C ASP A 110 7.57 -1.00 -6.66
N TYR A 111 7.99 -1.54 -7.79
CA TYR A 111 8.68 -2.82 -7.85
C TYR A 111 10.14 -2.70 -7.39
N SER A 112 10.76 -1.52 -7.46
CA SER A 112 12.14 -1.28 -7.02
C SER A 112 12.28 -0.14 -6.00
N ASP A 113 13.40 -0.10 -5.28
CA ASP A 113 13.80 1.09 -4.50
C ASP A 113 14.33 2.18 -5.45
N ASP A 114 13.45 3.14 -5.76
CA ASP A 114 13.70 4.39 -6.49
C ASP A 114 14.31 4.23 -7.89
N ALA A 115 13.95 3.19 -8.63
CA ALA A 115 14.41 2.98 -10.00
C ALA A 115 15.94 2.97 -10.17
N GLN A 116 16.68 2.67 -9.10
CA GLN A 116 18.14 2.74 -9.14
C GLN A 116 18.71 1.60 -9.99
N PRO A 117 19.74 1.83 -10.84
CA PRO A 117 20.30 0.78 -11.70
C PRO A 117 20.67 -0.51 -10.96
N ILE A 118 21.24 -0.41 -9.75
CA ILE A 118 21.59 -1.57 -8.91
C ILE A 118 20.38 -2.46 -8.56
N ASN A 119 19.22 -1.84 -8.35
CA ASN A 119 17.96 -2.49 -7.99
C ASN A 119 17.22 -2.97 -9.24
N ILE A 120 17.19 -2.17 -10.31
CA ILE A 120 16.56 -2.52 -11.58
C ILE A 120 17.26 -3.72 -12.23
N ASP A 121 18.59 -3.76 -12.20
CA ASP A 121 19.35 -4.89 -12.73
C ASP A 121 19.09 -6.14 -11.87
N GLY A 122 19.09 -5.99 -10.55
CA GLY A 122 18.82 -7.10 -9.61
C GLY A 122 17.40 -7.67 -9.73
N ILE A 123 16.37 -6.84 -9.84
CA ILE A 123 14.99 -7.33 -10.01
C ILE A 123 14.81 -7.96 -11.39
N SER A 124 15.40 -7.38 -12.45
CA SER A 124 15.35 -7.94 -13.81
C SER A 124 15.94 -9.35 -13.85
N ASP A 125 17.08 -9.57 -13.17
CA ASP A 125 17.70 -10.90 -13.05
C ASP A 125 16.78 -11.90 -12.34
N ILE A 126 16.13 -11.48 -11.24
CA ILE A 126 15.14 -12.31 -10.54
C ILE A 126 13.99 -12.67 -11.48
N LEU A 127 13.37 -11.67 -12.13
CA LEU A 127 12.24 -11.93 -13.02
C LEU A 127 12.63 -12.86 -14.17
N ARG A 128 13.82 -12.71 -14.76
CA ARG A 128 14.33 -13.62 -15.81
C ARG A 128 14.55 -15.04 -15.28
N GLU A 129 15.03 -15.20 -14.05
CA GLU A 129 15.16 -16.51 -13.39
C GLU A 129 13.80 -17.23 -13.32
N TYR A 130 12.74 -16.53 -12.92
CA TYR A 130 11.40 -17.13 -12.83
C TYR A 130 10.69 -17.25 -14.19
N GLN A 131 11.03 -16.40 -15.17
CA GLN A 131 10.60 -16.62 -16.56
C GLN A 131 11.15 -17.93 -17.10
N ALA A 132 12.39 -18.30 -16.78
CA ALA A 132 12.97 -19.59 -17.16
C ALA A 132 12.23 -20.78 -16.53
N LYS A 133 11.49 -20.57 -15.42
CA LYS A 133 10.60 -21.56 -14.79
C LYS A 133 9.18 -21.58 -15.41
N GLY A 134 8.88 -20.68 -16.35
CA GLY A 134 7.60 -20.58 -17.05
C GLY A 134 6.66 -19.48 -16.55
N MET A 135 7.11 -18.62 -15.63
CA MET A 135 6.30 -17.47 -15.18
C MET A 135 6.34 -16.32 -16.19
N ARG A 136 5.32 -15.46 -16.15
CA ARG A 136 5.19 -14.26 -16.97
C ARG A 136 4.85 -13.07 -16.07
N PHE A 137 5.48 -11.93 -16.34
CA PHE A 137 5.39 -10.74 -15.50
C PHE A 137 4.79 -9.56 -16.27
N PHE A 138 3.93 -8.81 -15.60
CA PHE A 138 3.24 -7.64 -16.14
C PHE A 138 3.34 -6.50 -15.14
N ILE A 139 4.19 -5.52 -15.43
CA ILE A 139 4.46 -4.42 -14.50
C ILE A 139 3.70 -3.15 -14.90
N ALA A 140 3.29 -2.39 -13.90
CA ALA A 140 2.87 -1.00 -14.02
C ALA A 140 3.89 -0.12 -13.28
N PRO A 141 4.12 1.13 -13.70
CA PRO A 141 5.00 2.03 -12.95
C PRO A 141 4.34 2.48 -11.64
N GLY A 142 5.16 2.72 -10.62
CA GLY A 142 4.74 3.40 -9.39
C GLY A 142 5.51 4.71 -9.22
N ASN A 143 5.28 5.43 -8.13
CA ASN A 143 5.93 6.73 -7.93
C ASN A 143 7.43 6.60 -7.58
N HIS A 144 7.92 5.37 -7.35
CA HIS A 144 9.35 5.06 -7.25
C HIS A 144 9.94 4.50 -8.55
N ASP A 145 9.11 4.30 -9.58
CA ASP A 145 9.47 3.59 -10.81
C ASP A 145 8.81 4.22 -12.06
N PRO A 146 9.10 5.49 -12.40
CA PRO A 146 10.20 6.28 -11.87
C PRO A 146 9.81 7.33 -10.80
N ASN A 147 10.80 7.87 -10.08
CA ASN A 147 10.63 9.03 -9.19
C ASN A 147 10.33 10.32 -9.95
N GLU A 148 10.96 10.47 -11.11
CA GLU A 148 10.86 11.62 -12.01
C GLU A 148 10.72 11.12 -13.45
N PRO A 149 10.15 11.91 -14.39
CA PRO A 149 9.93 11.42 -15.76
C PRO A 149 11.24 11.18 -16.53
N TYR A 150 12.34 11.78 -16.08
CA TYR A 150 13.69 11.71 -16.66
C TYR A 150 14.71 11.32 -15.59
N ASP A 151 15.85 10.78 -16.00
CA ASP A 151 16.92 10.35 -15.07
C ASP A 151 17.36 11.50 -14.14
N ASP A 152 17.31 11.27 -12.82
CA ASP A 152 17.90 12.13 -11.80
C ASP A 152 19.31 11.65 -11.48
N ASP A 153 20.31 12.39 -11.96
CA ASP A 153 21.73 12.13 -11.75
C ASP A 153 22.29 12.77 -10.47
N GLU A 154 21.44 13.35 -9.62
CA GLU A 154 21.81 13.97 -8.35
C GLU A 154 21.30 13.20 -7.11
N ALA A 155 20.51 12.15 -7.29
CA ALA A 155 19.89 11.37 -6.23
C ALA A 155 20.85 10.49 -5.39
N GLY A 156 20.29 9.75 -4.43
CA GLY A 156 20.96 8.66 -3.69
C GLY A 156 20.55 8.57 -2.21
N LYS A 157 21.29 7.81 -1.40
CA LYS A 157 20.91 7.45 -0.01
C LYS A 157 22.04 7.73 0.98
N SER A 158 21.69 8.07 2.22
CA SER A 158 22.63 8.57 3.24
C SER A 158 23.01 7.57 4.33
N ASP A 159 22.46 6.36 4.26
CA ASP A 159 22.24 5.44 5.36
C ASP A 159 22.44 3.98 4.94
N PHE A 160 23.34 3.72 3.99
CA PHE A 160 23.89 2.37 3.80
C PHE A 160 24.70 1.96 5.02
N LEU A 161 24.65 0.69 5.41
CA LEU A 161 25.36 0.17 6.57
C LEU A 161 26.80 -0.17 6.23
N THR A 162 27.73 0.28 7.06
CA THR A 162 29.15 -0.09 7.00
C THR A 162 29.45 -1.28 7.91
N LYS A 163 30.59 -1.95 7.67
CA LYS A 163 31.08 -3.05 8.52
C LYS A 163 31.31 -2.66 9.99
N ASP A 164 31.45 -1.37 10.27
CA ASP A 164 31.70 -0.82 11.60
C ASP A 164 30.41 -0.33 12.28
N GLY A 165 29.23 -0.62 11.71
CA GLY A 165 27.93 -0.26 12.27
C GLY A 165 27.47 1.18 12.02
N LYS A 166 28.20 1.93 11.18
CA LYS A 166 27.90 3.33 10.83
C LYS A 166 27.17 3.46 9.49
N GLU A 167 26.55 4.61 9.28
CA GLU A 167 25.97 5.02 7.99
C GLU A 167 27.05 5.44 6.97
N GLN A 168 26.83 5.08 5.70
CA GLN A 168 27.60 5.50 4.53
C GLN A 168 26.66 6.20 3.54
N LYS A 169 27.05 7.42 3.14
CA LYS A 169 26.37 8.16 2.07
C LYS A 169 26.83 7.65 0.71
N VAL A 170 25.89 7.33 -0.16
CA VAL A 170 26.13 6.88 -1.53
C VAL A 170 25.21 7.66 -2.46
N PHE A 171 25.78 8.52 -3.31
CA PHE A 171 25.04 9.42 -4.19
C PHE A 171 25.46 9.25 -5.65
N ALA A 172 24.56 9.62 -6.56
CA ALA A 172 24.82 9.73 -7.99
C ALA A 172 25.90 10.78 -8.27
N THR A 173 26.65 10.62 -9.36
CA THR A 173 27.86 11.43 -9.61
C THR A 173 27.55 12.90 -9.88
N GLY A 174 26.33 13.22 -10.32
CA GLY A 174 25.83 14.58 -10.48
C GLY A 174 25.53 15.29 -9.16
N ASN A 175 25.44 14.58 -8.02
CA ASN A 175 25.15 15.17 -6.73
C ASN A 175 26.17 16.24 -6.33
N ALA A 176 25.73 17.29 -5.64
CA ALA A 176 26.59 18.40 -5.23
C ALA A 176 27.79 17.96 -4.37
N ALA A 177 27.62 17.00 -3.46
CA ALA A 177 28.72 16.48 -2.64
C ALA A 177 29.75 15.70 -3.48
N CYS A 178 29.29 14.98 -4.51
CA CYS A 178 30.15 14.28 -5.46
C CYS A 178 30.94 15.26 -6.33
N LYS A 179 30.28 16.29 -6.87
CA LYS A 179 30.93 17.39 -7.60
C LYS A 179 31.96 18.12 -6.72
N ALA A 180 31.67 18.30 -5.44
CA ALA A 180 32.56 18.90 -4.45
C ALA A 180 33.68 17.95 -3.95
N ARG A 181 33.67 16.67 -4.35
CA ARG A 181 34.62 15.64 -3.91
C ARG A 181 34.66 15.47 -2.38
N ASP A 182 33.50 15.49 -1.74
CA ASP A 182 33.38 15.20 -0.31
C ASP A 182 33.87 13.77 -0.02
N ALA A 183 34.93 13.64 0.78
CA ALA A 183 35.54 12.36 1.11
C ALA A 183 34.66 11.45 1.98
N SER A 184 33.57 11.97 2.55
CA SER A 184 32.59 11.19 3.32
C SER A 184 31.49 10.57 2.45
N VAL A 185 31.46 10.88 1.15
CA VAL A 185 30.45 10.42 0.20
C VAL A 185 31.05 9.48 -0.82
N VAL A 186 30.39 8.35 -1.05
CA VAL A 186 30.69 7.44 -2.15
C VAL A 186 29.88 7.89 -3.37
N CYS A 187 30.55 8.06 -4.50
CA CYS A 187 29.91 8.56 -5.71
C CYS A 187 29.80 7.47 -6.76
N THR A 188 28.58 7.16 -7.20
CA THR A 188 28.29 6.15 -8.22
C THR A 188 26.91 6.36 -8.84
N ASP A 189 26.83 6.26 -10.17
CA ASP A 189 25.55 6.32 -10.89
C ASP A 189 24.72 5.04 -10.75
N GLN A 190 25.18 4.06 -9.97
CA GLN A 190 24.32 2.97 -9.50
C GLN A 190 23.17 3.45 -8.60
N LEU A 191 23.27 4.68 -8.06
CA LEU A 191 22.27 5.32 -7.18
C LEU A 191 21.51 6.48 -7.85
N LYS A 192 21.68 6.68 -9.17
CA LYS A 192 20.81 7.61 -9.91
C LYS A 192 19.39 7.04 -9.95
N GLU A 193 18.37 7.87 -10.03
CA GLU A 193 16.99 7.42 -10.16
C GLU A 193 16.62 7.44 -11.65
N GLN A 194 16.35 6.28 -12.25
CA GLN A 194 16.11 6.18 -13.70
C GLN A 194 14.72 6.69 -14.07
N GLY A 195 14.60 7.47 -15.15
CA GLY A 195 13.34 7.92 -15.73
C GLY A 195 12.69 6.89 -16.67
N TYR A 196 11.60 7.27 -17.33
CA TYR A 196 10.79 6.35 -18.13
C TYR A 196 11.56 5.63 -19.25
N GLU A 197 12.34 6.36 -20.05
CA GLU A 197 13.06 5.79 -21.20
C GLU A 197 14.04 4.71 -20.75
N SER A 198 14.83 5.01 -19.72
CA SER A 198 15.77 4.10 -19.07
C SER A 198 15.08 2.85 -18.51
N LEU A 199 13.99 3.02 -17.76
CA LEU A 199 13.27 1.93 -17.12
C LEU A 199 12.59 1.00 -18.11
N ILE A 200 11.81 1.56 -19.05
CA ILE A 200 11.08 0.77 -20.03
C ILE A 200 12.04 -0.01 -20.92
N THR A 201 13.19 0.56 -21.28
CA THR A 201 14.21 -0.12 -22.07
C THR A 201 14.75 -1.36 -21.33
N LYS A 202 15.05 -1.24 -20.03
CA LYS A 202 15.58 -2.36 -19.23
C LYS A 202 14.54 -3.43 -18.92
N LEU A 203 13.28 -3.03 -18.74
CA LEU A 203 12.19 -3.90 -18.29
C LEU A 203 11.16 -4.23 -19.37
N ALA A 204 11.53 -4.03 -20.64
CA ALA A 204 10.67 -4.20 -21.81
C ALA A 204 9.92 -5.54 -21.83
N ASP A 205 10.60 -6.63 -21.49
CA ASP A 205 10.09 -8.00 -21.55
C ASP A 205 8.99 -8.31 -20.51
N PHE A 206 8.75 -7.41 -19.56
CA PHE A 206 7.79 -7.59 -18.44
C PHE A 206 6.48 -6.83 -18.66
N GLY A 207 5.99 -6.84 -19.91
CA GLY A 207 4.70 -6.30 -20.33
C GLY A 207 4.77 -4.94 -21.02
N TYR A 208 5.80 -4.13 -20.76
CA TYR A 208 5.95 -2.81 -21.40
C TYR A 208 6.15 -2.85 -22.92
N MET A 209 6.58 -3.99 -23.46
CA MET A 209 6.69 -4.25 -24.89
C MET A 209 5.96 -5.56 -25.23
N PRO A 210 5.44 -5.69 -26.47
CA PRO A 210 4.71 -6.89 -26.88
C PRO A 210 5.61 -8.14 -26.82
N ASN A 211 5.03 -9.26 -26.42
CA ASN A 211 5.68 -10.57 -26.47
C ASN A 211 5.03 -11.44 -27.56
N LYS A 212 5.82 -12.29 -28.24
CA LYS A 212 5.29 -13.20 -29.29
C LYS A 212 4.29 -14.23 -28.76
N ASN A 213 4.31 -14.49 -27.45
CA ASN A 213 3.40 -15.40 -26.78
C ASN A 213 2.08 -14.72 -26.36
N ASP A 214 1.92 -13.41 -26.58
CA ASP A 214 0.67 -12.71 -26.35
C ASP A 214 -0.31 -12.93 -27.50
N VAL A 215 -1.59 -13.10 -27.16
CA VAL A 215 -2.68 -13.13 -28.14
C VAL A 215 -2.93 -11.72 -28.68
N TYR A 216 -2.72 -10.71 -27.83
CA TYR A 216 -2.96 -9.31 -28.13
C TYR A 216 -2.10 -8.42 -27.23
N TRP A 217 -1.68 -7.27 -27.75
CA TRP A 217 -1.00 -6.24 -26.98
C TRP A 217 -1.26 -4.87 -27.61
N GLU A 218 -1.50 -3.81 -26.84
CA GLU A 218 -1.62 -2.42 -27.35
C GLU A 218 -1.22 -1.38 -26.29
N THR A 219 -1.04 -0.13 -26.74
CA THR A 219 -0.94 1.07 -25.90
C THR A 219 -2.15 1.99 -26.18
N PRO A 220 -2.37 3.05 -25.37
CA PRO A 220 -3.39 4.06 -25.65
C PRO A 220 -3.28 4.73 -27.03
N PHE A 221 -2.11 4.65 -27.67
CA PHE A 221 -1.79 5.32 -28.95
C PHE A 221 -1.77 4.35 -30.14
N GLY A 222 -1.89 3.05 -29.89
CA GLY A 222 -1.55 1.99 -30.83
C GLY A 222 -2.70 1.08 -31.22
N LEU A 223 -3.83 1.60 -31.71
CA LEU A 223 -4.94 0.76 -32.21
C LEU A 223 -4.59 0.09 -33.55
N TYR A 224 -5.13 -1.11 -33.78
CA TYR A 224 -4.94 -1.89 -35.02
C TYR A 224 -6.08 -1.69 -36.01
N ALA A 225 -5.76 -1.47 -37.28
CA ALA A 225 -6.75 -1.35 -38.33
C ALA A 225 -7.55 -2.66 -38.46
N ASN A 226 -8.87 -2.56 -38.62
CA ASN A 226 -9.78 -3.69 -38.79
C ASN A 226 -9.68 -4.77 -37.69
N ASN A 227 -9.18 -4.42 -36.49
CA ASN A 227 -8.92 -5.35 -35.38
C ASN A 227 -7.96 -6.51 -35.73
N GLN A 228 -7.06 -6.32 -36.69
CA GLN A 228 -6.06 -7.33 -37.05
C GLN A 228 -4.75 -7.09 -36.30
N TYR A 229 -4.53 -7.83 -35.22
CA TYR A 229 -3.30 -7.81 -34.46
C TYR A 229 -2.19 -8.59 -35.19
N SER A 230 -0.98 -8.03 -35.20
CA SER A 230 0.25 -8.76 -35.51
C SER A 230 1.36 -8.33 -34.56
N TYR A 231 2.22 -9.27 -34.17
CA TYR A 231 3.37 -8.98 -33.32
C TYR A 231 4.31 -7.92 -33.93
N ALA A 232 4.52 -7.97 -35.25
CA ALA A 232 5.38 -7.02 -35.95
C ALA A 232 4.84 -5.59 -35.86
N ASP A 233 3.53 -5.40 -36.07
CA ASP A 233 2.88 -4.10 -35.94
C ASP A 233 2.87 -3.61 -34.49
N ALA A 234 2.68 -4.53 -33.53
CA ALA A 234 2.73 -4.23 -32.11
C ALA A 234 4.10 -3.68 -31.69
N VAL A 235 5.20 -4.27 -32.20
CA VAL A 235 6.57 -3.78 -31.92
C VAL A 235 6.75 -2.35 -32.44
N ILE A 236 6.26 -2.05 -33.64
CA ILE A 236 6.34 -0.69 -34.21
C ILE A 236 5.52 0.29 -33.38
N LYS A 237 4.27 -0.07 -33.03
CA LYS A 237 3.38 0.79 -32.22
C LYS A 237 3.84 0.96 -30.78
N GLY A 238 4.56 -0.02 -30.23
CA GLY A 238 5.09 0.00 -28.87
C GLY A 238 6.37 0.82 -28.68
N ASP A 239 7.04 1.25 -29.76
CA ASP A 239 8.21 2.13 -29.72
C ASP A 239 7.94 3.38 -28.86
N LEU A 240 8.88 3.73 -27.99
CA LEU A 240 8.77 4.86 -27.05
C LEU A 240 8.41 6.19 -27.70
N LYS A 241 8.81 6.41 -28.96
CA LYS A 241 8.45 7.65 -29.69
C LYS A 241 6.97 7.72 -30.07
N ASN A 242 6.26 6.59 -30.07
CA ASN A 242 4.86 6.47 -30.47
C ASN A 242 3.88 6.46 -29.28
N ARG A 243 4.39 6.63 -28.06
CA ARG A 243 3.62 6.54 -26.79
C ARG A 243 3.92 7.70 -25.86
N GLN A 244 3.96 8.90 -26.43
CA GLN A 244 4.15 10.15 -25.71
C GLN A 244 2.91 11.03 -25.86
N PHE A 245 2.68 11.82 -24.83
CA PHE A 245 1.64 12.86 -24.82
C PHE A 245 2.24 14.15 -24.27
N GLU A 246 1.57 15.27 -24.55
CA GLU A 246 2.03 16.58 -24.10
C GLU A 246 1.49 16.88 -22.70
N MET A 247 2.38 16.97 -21.72
CA MET A 247 2.09 17.35 -20.34
C MET A 247 2.37 18.83 -20.13
N CYS A 248 1.37 19.61 -19.71
CA CYS A 248 1.52 21.03 -19.35
C CYS A 248 1.19 21.25 -17.88
N ALA A 249 1.55 22.42 -17.32
CA ALA A 249 1.28 22.74 -15.91
C ALA A 249 -0.24 22.78 -15.57
N GLU A 250 -1.09 23.04 -16.57
CA GLU A 250 -2.53 23.22 -16.38
C GLU A 250 -3.38 22.00 -16.78
N GLY A 251 -2.82 21.03 -17.51
CA GLY A 251 -3.55 19.87 -18.01
C GLY A 251 -2.87 19.19 -19.19
N GLU A 252 -3.57 18.22 -19.79
CA GLU A 252 -3.09 17.53 -20.99
C GLU A 252 -3.15 18.44 -22.22
N GLY A 253 -2.03 18.53 -22.93
CA GLY A 253 -1.89 19.24 -24.19
C GLY A 253 -2.45 18.49 -25.39
N GLY A 254 -1.82 18.65 -26.56
CA GLY A 254 -2.22 17.97 -27.79
C GLY A 254 -3.70 18.20 -28.15
N ALA A 255 -4.44 17.11 -28.34
CA ALA A 255 -5.87 17.15 -28.69
C ALA A 255 -6.76 17.79 -27.60
N TYR A 256 -6.30 17.84 -26.35
CA TYR A 256 -7.07 18.33 -25.22
C TYR A 256 -6.79 19.82 -24.89
N ARG A 257 -5.73 20.40 -25.47
CA ARG A 257 -5.30 21.78 -25.20
C ARG A 257 -6.39 22.80 -25.45
N ALA A 258 -6.98 22.83 -26.65
CA ALA A 258 -7.91 23.89 -27.04
C ALA A 258 -9.15 23.95 -26.14
N ALA A 259 -9.71 22.81 -25.77
CA ALA A 259 -10.83 22.73 -24.84
C ALA A 259 -10.41 23.12 -23.41
N GLY A 260 -9.22 22.70 -22.99
CA GLY A 260 -8.63 23.02 -21.71
C GLY A 260 -8.35 24.52 -21.50
N GLU A 261 -7.70 25.16 -22.46
CA GLU A 261 -7.41 26.61 -22.45
C GLU A 261 -8.69 27.44 -22.47
N LYS A 262 -9.69 27.02 -23.26
CA LYS A 262 -11.01 27.67 -23.28
C LYS A 262 -11.69 27.60 -21.92
N ALA A 263 -11.65 26.44 -21.26
CA ALA A 263 -12.24 26.26 -19.93
C ALA A 263 -11.48 27.06 -18.85
N LEU A 264 -10.16 27.18 -18.98
CA LEU A 264 -9.31 27.88 -18.03
C LEU A 264 -9.28 29.41 -18.25
N GLY A 265 -9.59 29.88 -19.47
CA GLY A 265 -9.52 31.30 -19.84
C GLY A 265 -8.12 31.84 -20.08
N LYS A 266 -7.11 30.98 -20.22
CA LYS A 266 -5.70 31.35 -20.50
C LYS A 266 -4.96 30.20 -21.21
N PRO A 267 -3.87 30.50 -21.95
CA PRO A 267 -3.07 29.47 -22.61
C PRO A 267 -2.38 28.54 -21.61
N TYR A 268 -2.12 27.31 -22.03
CA TYR A 268 -1.31 26.36 -21.28
C TYR A 268 0.16 26.76 -21.33
N THR A 269 0.90 26.43 -20.28
CA THR A 269 2.30 26.80 -20.11
C THR A 269 3.14 25.61 -19.68
N LYS A 270 4.47 25.75 -19.82
CA LYS A 270 5.45 24.77 -19.35
C LYS A 270 5.14 23.36 -19.84
N CYS A 271 5.12 23.17 -21.16
CA CYS A 271 4.74 21.88 -21.74
C CYS A 271 5.97 21.04 -22.09
N SER A 272 5.88 19.73 -21.85
CA SER A 272 6.90 18.73 -22.24
C SER A 272 6.22 17.45 -22.68
N ASN A 273 6.81 16.74 -23.65
CA ASN A 273 6.32 15.43 -24.06
C ASN A 273 6.83 14.37 -23.09
N ILE A 274 5.92 13.65 -22.45
CA ILE A 274 6.24 12.59 -21.47
C ILE A 274 5.73 11.25 -22.01
N ILE A 275 6.49 10.19 -21.73
CA ILE A 275 6.09 8.81 -22.05
C ILE A 275 4.92 8.41 -21.15
N ASP A 276 3.92 7.74 -21.73
CA ASP A 276 2.94 6.97 -20.96
C ASP A 276 3.31 5.48 -21.06
N ALA A 277 3.42 4.81 -19.90
CA ALA A 277 3.82 3.42 -19.82
C ALA A 277 2.64 2.42 -19.80
N SER A 278 1.40 2.89 -19.99
CA SER A 278 0.20 2.04 -19.98
C SER A 278 0.17 1.09 -21.18
N TYR A 279 -0.36 -0.12 -20.96
CA TYR A 279 -0.59 -1.10 -22.00
C TYR A 279 -1.72 -2.06 -21.62
N LEU A 280 -2.35 -2.64 -22.64
CA LEU A 280 -3.30 -3.75 -22.51
C LEU A 280 -2.65 -4.99 -23.13
N VAL A 281 -2.77 -6.13 -22.45
CA VAL A 281 -2.23 -7.41 -22.93
C VAL A 281 -3.23 -8.54 -22.73
N GLU A 282 -3.28 -9.46 -23.69
CA GLU A 282 -3.99 -10.74 -23.60
C GLU A 282 -2.97 -11.89 -23.52
N PRO A 283 -2.48 -12.24 -22.32
CA PRO A 283 -1.44 -13.23 -22.17
C PRO A 283 -1.93 -14.66 -22.43
N VAL A 284 -3.24 -14.89 -22.25
CA VAL A 284 -3.94 -16.12 -22.59
C VAL A 284 -5.32 -15.74 -23.12
N LYS A 285 -5.86 -16.57 -24.02
CA LYS A 285 -7.13 -16.29 -24.70
C LYS A 285 -8.27 -16.03 -23.68
N GLY A 286 -8.86 -14.86 -23.74
CA GLY A 286 -10.01 -14.46 -22.93
C GLY A 286 -9.67 -13.67 -21.66
N LEU A 287 -8.41 -13.56 -21.27
CA LEU A 287 -7.96 -12.78 -20.11
C LEU A 287 -7.22 -11.52 -20.57
N TRP A 288 -7.73 -10.36 -20.23
CA TRP A 288 -7.10 -9.06 -20.46
C TRP A 288 -6.55 -8.49 -19.17
N LEU A 289 -5.26 -8.11 -19.21
CA LEU A 289 -4.60 -7.36 -18.15
C LEU A 289 -4.38 -5.93 -18.65
N LEU A 290 -4.94 -4.97 -17.95
CA LEU A 290 -4.83 -3.55 -18.26
C LEU A 290 -3.89 -2.89 -17.25
N SER A 291 -2.64 -2.68 -17.66
CA SER A 291 -1.62 -1.96 -16.90
C SER A 291 -1.77 -0.46 -17.17
N ILE A 292 -1.91 0.32 -16.11
CA ILE A 292 -2.19 1.75 -16.19
C ILE A 292 -1.08 2.53 -15.49
N ASP A 293 -0.45 3.42 -16.24
CA ASP A 293 0.49 4.40 -15.74
C ASP A 293 -0.24 5.63 -15.19
N ALA A 294 -0.57 5.56 -13.91
CA ALA A 294 -1.24 6.64 -13.19
C ALA A 294 -0.26 7.64 -12.54
N ASN A 295 1.05 7.58 -12.87
CA ASN A 295 1.98 8.64 -12.47
C ASN A 295 1.68 9.91 -13.26
N VAL A 296 1.74 11.06 -12.60
CA VAL A 296 1.56 12.37 -13.22
C VAL A 296 2.63 13.31 -12.68
N TYR A 297 3.58 13.67 -13.55
CA TYR A 297 4.65 14.62 -13.27
C TYR A 297 4.26 15.99 -13.81
N ILE A 298 3.78 16.87 -12.95
CA ILE A 298 3.30 18.20 -13.36
C ILE A 298 4.51 19.16 -13.45
N PRO A 299 4.71 19.86 -14.57
CA PRO A 299 5.74 20.89 -14.69
C PRO A 299 5.67 21.95 -13.59
N ASN A 300 6.76 22.15 -12.85
CA ASN A 300 6.80 22.94 -11.61
C ASN A 300 7.45 24.34 -11.80
N GLY A 301 7.81 25.00 -10.71
CA GLY A 301 8.47 26.31 -10.71
C GLY A 301 9.86 26.35 -11.36
N ASN A 302 10.58 25.21 -11.36
CA ASN A 302 11.93 25.05 -11.89
C ASN A 302 11.94 24.56 -13.35
N PHE A 303 10.77 24.41 -13.99
CA PHE A 303 10.68 24.03 -15.39
C PHE A 303 11.38 25.05 -16.29
N ASP A 304 12.35 24.57 -17.07
CA ASP A 304 13.08 25.37 -18.06
C ASP A 304 12.63 25.00 -19.48
N PRO A 305 11.96 25.89 -20.22
CA PRO A 305 11.59 25.65 -21.62
C PRO A 305 12.78 25.38 -22.55
N ALA A 306 13.99 25.86 -22.20
CA ALA A 306 15.20 25.56 -22.96
C ALA A 306 15.76 24.15 -22.64
N ASN A 307 15.36 23.57 -21.51
CA ASN A 307 15.68 22.20 -21.11
C ASN A 307 14.43 21.48 -20.54
N PRO A 308 13.42 21.19 -21.40
CA PRO A 308 12.11 20.69 -20.97
C PRO A 308 12.14 19.23 -20.48
N LYS A 309 13.32 18.60 -20.51
CA LYS A 309 13.60 17.25 -20.02
C LYS A 309 14.42 17.24 -18.72
N SER A 310 14.63 18.39 -18.10
CA SER A 310 15.25 18.47 -16.77
C SER A 310 14.36 17.78 -15.74
N PHE A 311 14.88 16.79 -15.03
CA PHE A 311 14.16 16.06 -13.97
C PHE A 311 13.63 17.03 -12.88
N LYS A 312 14.39 18.07 -12.53
CA LYS A 312 13.99 19.11 -11.55
C LYS A 312 12.77 19.92 -11.93
N GLY A 313 12.39 19.88 -13.22
CA GLY A 313 11.31 20.68 -13.78
C GLY A 313 9.91 20.16 -13.46
N PHE A 314 9.78 19.09 -12.67
CA PHE A 314 8.50 18.41 -12.41
C PHE A 314 8.24 18.20 -10.93
N ASP A 315 6.96 18.14 -10.54
CA ASP A 315 6.54 17.68 -9.23
C ASP A 315 6.56 16.15 -9.18
N GLY A 316 7.00 15.57 -8.06
CA GLY A 316 6.95 14.13 -7.84
C GLY A 316 5.53 13.57 -7.86
N ALA A 317 5.36 12.37 -8.41
CA ALA A 317 4.04 11.78 -8.68
C ALA A 317 3.29 11.28 -7.43
N GLY A 318 3.96 11.17 -6.27
CA GLY A 318 3.45 10.44 -5.09
C GLY A 318 2.18 10.97 -4.43
N ASN A 319 1.68 12.16 -4.78
CA ASN A 319 0.37 12.67 -4.32
C ASN A 319 -0.61 12.94 -5.48
N ALA A 320 -0.17 12.81 -6.73
CA ALA A 320 -0.94 13.20 -7.90
C ALA A 320 -2.00 12.14 -8.23
N GLY A 321 -1.52 10.92 -8.52
CA GLY A 321 -2.33 9.74 -8.80
C GLY A 321 -3.55 9.99 -9.70
N TRP A 322 -4.62 9.24 -9.43
CA TRP A 322 -5.86 9.31 -10.21
C TRP A 322 -6.54 10.68 -10.22
N ASN A 323 -6.40 11.48 -9.15
CA ASN A 323 -6.93 12.84 -9.10
C ASN A 323 -6.37 13.70 -10.24
N LYS A 324 -5.08 13.55 -10.55
CA LYS A 324 -4.43 14.29 -11.63
C LYS A 324 -4.55 13.60 -12.99
N VAL A 325 -4.71 12.27 -13.06
CA VAL A 325 -5.01 11.56 -14.31
C VAL A 325 -6.22 12.18 -15.01
N LEU A 326 -7.30 12.50 -14.29
CA LEU A 326 -8.51 13.10 -14.90
C LEU A 326 -8.28 14.42 -15.65
N THR A 327 -7.23 15.15 -15.28
CA THR A 327 -6.94 16.48 -15.82
C THR A 327 -5.74 16.48 -16.77
N HIS A 328 -4.76 15.61 -16.52
CA HIS A 328 -3.44 15.59 -17.18
C HIS A 328 -3.19 14.34 -18.04
N LYS A 329 -4.08 13.34 -18.00
CA LYS A 329 -4.05 12.11 -18.82
C LYS A 329 -5.47 11.72 -19.27
N LYS A 330 -6.21 12.66 -19.84
CA LYS A 330 -7.57 12.47 -20.39
C LYS A 330 -7.62 11.38 -21.46
N HIS A 331 -6.59 11.25 -22.30
CA HIS A 331 -6.51 10.13 -23.26
C HIS A 331 -6.62 8.76 -22.58
N GLN A 332 -6.06 8.62 -21.39
CA GLN A 332 -6.08 7.37 -20.64
C GLN A 332 -7.51 7.03 -20.17
N ILE A 333 -8.29 8.03 -19.72
CA ILE A 333 -9.70 7.83 -19.34
C ILE A 333 -10.55 7.39 -20.53
N GLU A 334 -10.35 8.01 -21.69
CA GLU A 334 -11.04 7.65 -22.94
C GLU A 334 -10.64 6.24 -23.40
N TRP A 335 -9.36 5.91 -23.29
CA TRP A 335 -8.84 4.59 -23.64
C TRP A 335 -9.37 3.50 -22.71
N ILE A 336 -9.38 3.70 -21.39
CA ILE A 336 -9.95 2.75 -20.42
C ILE A 336 -11.40 2.44 -20.78
N LYS A 337 -12.21 3.47 -21.09
CA LYS A 337 -13.60 3.28 -21.52
C LYS A 337 -13.69 2.40 -22.78
N SER A 338 -12.86 2.68 -23.79
CA SER A 338 -12.79 1.86 -25.01
C SER A 338 -12.37 0.41 -24.74
N VAL A 339 -11.39 0.20 -23.85
CA VAL A 339 -10.96 -1.15 -23.43
C VAL A 339 -12.12 -1.89 -22.76
N VAL A 340 -12.84 -1.25 -21.83
CA VAL A 340 -14.00 -1.84 -21.15
C VAL A 340 -15.10 -2.23 -22.13
N GLU A 341 -15.46 -1.33 -23.05
CA GLU A 341 -16.48 -1.58 -24.07
C GLU A 341 -16.10 -2.78 -24.97
N ARG A 342 -14.84 -2.85 -25.40
CA ARG A 342 -14.33 -3.97 -26.20
C ARG A 342 -14.23 -5.26 -25.42
N ALA A 343 -13.79 -5.21 -24.16
CA ALA A 343 -13.71 -6.39 -23.30
C ALA A 343 -15.10 -7.02 -23.16
N LYS A 344 -16.14 -6.19 -22.92
CA LYS A 344 -17.53 -6.65 -22.88
C LYS A 344 -17.99 -7.22 -24.21
N ALA A 345 -17.76 -6.53 -25.32
CA ALA A 345 -18.17 -6.99 -26.65
C ALA A 345 -17.51 -8.31 -27.07
N GLN A 346 -16.30 -8.57 -26.58
CA GLN A 346 -15.52 -9.78 -26.91
C GLN A 346 -15.57 -10.86 -25.82
N GLY A 347 -16.36 -10.66 -24.75
CA GLY A 347 -16.46 -11.59 -23.63
C GLY A 347 -15.14 -11.81 -22.87
N LYS A 348 -14.30 -10.77 -22.77
CA LYS A 348 -13.00 -10.82 -22.07
C LYS A 348 -13.20 -10.59 -20.57
N GLN A 349 -12.46 -11.33 -19.77
CA GLN A 349 -12.24 -11.01 -18.37
C GLN A 349 -11.18 -9.92 -18.29
N LEU A 350 -11.48 -8.79 -17.63
CA LEU A 350 -10.61 -7.62 -17.59
C LEU A 350 -10.14 -7.35 -16.15
N MET A 351 -8.84 -7.54 -15.90
CA MET A 351 -8.20 -7.13 -14.65
C MET A 351 -7.39 -5.86 -14.91
N ALA A 352 -7.81 -4.73 -14.36
CA ALA A 352 -7.03 -3.50 -14.40
C ALA A 352 -6.18 -3.37 -13.14
N PHE A 353 -4.97 -2.85 -13.31
CA PHE A 353 -4.07 -2.55 -12.20
C PHE A 353 -3.25 -1.31 -12.48
N SER A 354 -2.99 -0.56 -11.42
CA SER A 354 -2.15 0.62 -11.39
C SER A 354 -1.58 0.76 -10.00
N HIS A 355 -0.63 1.68 -9.82
CA HIS A 355 -0.04 1.89 -8.52
C HIS A 355 -1.00 2.54 -7.50
N TYR A 356 -1.79 3.52 -7.90
CA TYR A 356 -2.58 4.34 -6.96
C TYR A 356 -3.98 3.77 -6.70
N PRO A 357 -4.53 3.93 -5.48
CA PRO A 357 -5.94 3.61 -5.19
C PRO A 357 -6.89 4.46 -6.04
N THR A 358 -8.04 3.92 -6.44
CA THR A 358 -9.07 4.67 -7.20
C THR A 358 -10.16 5.29 -6.34
N MET A 359 -10.15 5.01 -5.03
CA MET A 359 -11.13 5.49 -4.07
C MET A 359 -10.57 5.54 -2.64
N ASP A 360 -11.39 5.99 -1.69
CA ASP A 360 -11.05 6.00 -0.26
C ASP A 360 -10.59 4.61 0.22
N PHE A 361 -9.44 4.60 0.90
CA PHE A 361 -8.80 3.39 1.43
C PHE A 361 -8.77 3.36 2.97
N TYR A 362 -9.49 4.26 3.64
CA TYR A 362 -9.65 4.33 5.10
C TYR A 362 -11.02 3.88 5.57
N ALA A 363 -11.74 3.07 4.79
CA ALA A 363 -13.09 2.63 5.13
C ALA A 363 -14.03 3.81 5.46
N ASN A 364 -13.93 4.88 4.67
CA ASN A 364 -14.67 6.14 4.84
C ASN A 364 -14.36 6.89 6.16
N GLN A 365 -13.24 6.59 6.82
CA GLN A 365 -12.81 7.29 8.04
C GLN A 365 -11.93 8.53 7.77
N THR A 366 -11.61 8.84 6.51
CA THR A 366 -10.72 9.96 6.15
C THR A 366 -11.09 11.29 6.80
N GLY A 367 -12.38 11.65 6.81
CA GLY A 367 -12.86 12.88 7.44
C GLY A 367 -12.65 12.90 8.96
N ALA A 368 -12.93 11.78 9.63
CA ALA A 368 -12.72 11.64 11.08
C ALA A 368 -11.23 11.70 11.43
N MET A 369 -10.37 11.04 10.64
CA MET A 369 -8.92 11.08 10.84
C MET A 369 -8.37 12.50 10.71
N LYS A 370 -8.79 13.27 9.69
CA LYS A 370 -8.40 14.68 9.52
C LYS A 370 -8.85 15.58 10.68
N ALA A 371 -9.97 15.26 11.33
CA ALA A 371 -10.50 16.04 12.45
C ALA A 371 -9.79 15.78 13.78
N VAL A 372 -9.17 14.60 13.94
CA VAL A 372 -8.63 14.12 15.22
C VAL A 372 -7.11 14.24 15.29
N PHE A 373 -6.41 13.97 14.19
CA PHE A 373 -4.95 13.90 14.15
C PHE A 373 -4.31 15.17 13.59
N LYS A 374 -2.98 15.26 13.68
CA LYS A 374 -2.22 16.40 13.14
C LYS A 374 -2.49 16.60 11.64
N PRO A 375 -2.42 17.84 11.12
CA PRO A 375 -2.46 18.09 9.69
C PRO A 375 -1.40 17.27 8.94
N GLY A 376 -1.79 16.64 7.83
CA GLY A 376 -0.91 15.77 7.04
C GLY A 376 -0.72 14.36 7.59
N ALA A 377 -1.28 14.04 8.76
CA ALA A 377 -1.24 12.69 9.32
C ALA A 377 -1.83 11.66 8.36
N PHE A 378 -1.27 10.44 8.42
CA PHE A 378 -1.70 9.30 7.60
C PHE A 378 -1.73 9.61 6.10
N GLN A 379 -0.92 10.56 5.60
CA GLN A 379 -0.82 10.84 4.16
C GLN A 379 -2.18 11.06 3.47
N THR A 380 -3.16 11.65 4.17
CA THR A 380 -4.54 11.78 3.66
C THR A 380 -4.69 12.65 2.40
N ALA A 381 -3.61 13.31 1.95
CA ALA A 381 -3.52 13.98 0.65
C ALA A 381 -3.55 13.00 -0.55
N ARG A 382 -3.23 11.72 -0.32
CA ARG A 382 -3.22 10.65 -1.34
C ARG A 382 -4.60 10.02 -1.57
N VAL A 383 -5.59 10.37 -0.74
CA VAL A 383 -6.95 9.83 -0.88
C VAL A 383 -7.60 10.41 -2.14
N PRO A 384 -8.08 9.55 -3.07
CA PRO A 384 -8.80 10.02 -4.25
C PRO A 384 -10.06 10.78 -3.87
N ASP A 385 -10.35 11.87 -4.60
CA ASP A 385 -11.59 12.60 -4.43
C ASP A 385 -12.79 11.76 -4.88
N ALA A 386 -13.96 11.99 -4.28
CA ALA A 386 -15.19 11.29 -4.68
C ALA A 386 -15.52 11.47 -6.17
N ALA A 387 -15.19 12.64 -6.75
CA ALA A 387 -15.34 12.91 -8.18
C ALA A 387 -14.42 12.02 -9.04
N THR A 388 -13.22 11.71 -8.56
CA THR A 388 -12.27 10.81 -9.22
C THR A 388 -12.82 9.39 -9.26
N THR A 389 -13.28 8.87 -8.12
CA THR A 389 -13.93 7.55 -8.06
C THR A 389 -15.14 7.48 -8.99
N SER A 390 -15.98 8.52 -8.98
CA SER A 390 -17.15 8.57 -9.86
C SER A 390 -16.77 8.60 -11.34
N ALA A 391 -15.73 9.35 -11.73
CA ALA A 391 -15.28 9.41 -13.11
C ALA A 391 -14.74 8.06 -13.60
N LEU A 392 -14.02 7.33 -12.74
CA LEU A 392 -13.52 6.00 -13.07
C LEU A 392 -14.64 4.98 -13.17
N ALA A 393 -15.61 4.99 -12.25
CA ALA A 393 -16.78 4.13 -12.35
C ALA A 393 -17.57 4.39 -13.65
N ALA A 394 -17.66 5.65 -14.09
CA ALA A 394 -18.34 6.04 -15.33
C ALA A 394 -17.66 5.54 -16.61
N THR A 395 -16.40 5.09 -16.56
CA THR A 395 -15.76 4.37 -17.67
C THR A 395 -16.32 2.96 -17.89
N GLY A 396 -17.07 2.44 -16.90
CA GLY A 396 -17.56 1.07 -16.85
C GLY A 396 -16.55 0.07 -16.28
N LEU A 397 -15.36 0.53 -15.84
CA LEU A 397 -14.37 -0.32 -15.19
C LEU A 397 -14.98 -0.95 -13.91
N ARG A 398 -14.86 -2.27 -13.79
CA ARG A 398 -15.48 -3.05 -12.69
C ARG A 398 -14.49 -3.42 -11.58
N LEU A 399 -13.24 -3.69 -11.94
CA LEU A 399 -12.19 -4.17 -11.04
C LEU A 399 -10.90 -3.39 -11.26
N HIS A 400 -10.35 -2.89 -10.16
CA HIS A 400 -9.01 -2.32 -10.12
C HIS A 400 -8.21 -2.90 -8.95
N ILE A 401 -6.95 -3.27 -9.19
CA ILE A 401 -5.98 -3.66 -8.16
C ILE A 401 -4.96 -2.54 -8.00
N GLY A 402 -4.94 -1.91 -6.83
CA GLY A 402 -4.02 -0.81 -6.48
C GLY A 402 -2.97 -1.21 -5.44
N GLY A 403 -1.98 -0.34 -5.24
CA GLY A 403 -0.90 -0.43 -4.23
C GLY A 403 -0.67 0.91 -3.54
N HIS A 404 0.57 1.41 -3.54
CA HIS A 404 1.03 2.75 -3.13
C HIS A 404 0.93 3.06 -1.63
N MET A 405 -0.20 2.73 -1.01
CA MET A 405 -0.41 2.96 0.41
C MET A 405 0.21 1.86 1.26
N HIS A 406 0.58 0.73 0.65
CA HIS A 406 1.00 -0.52 1.31
C HIS A 406 -0.13 -1.15 2.14
N PHE A 407 -1.38 -0.91 1.75
CA PHE A 407 -2.55 -1.30 2.53
C PHE A 407 -3.13 -2.62 2.05
N ASN A 408 -3.55 -3.46 3.00
CA ASN A 408 -4.49 -4.54 2.74
C ASN A 408 -5.92 -4.03 2.98
N GLY A 409 -6.65 -3.77 1.90
CA GLY A 409 -8.01 -3.25 2.00
C GLY A 409 -8.81 -3.47 0.73
N THR A 410 -10.12 -3.29 0.81
CA THR A 410 -11.00 -3.31 -0.35
C THR A 410 -12.11 -2.30 -0.11
N ASN A 411 -12.55 -1.64 -1.18
CA ASN A 411 -13.70 -0.76 -1.13
C ASN A 411 -14.45 -0.84 -2.46
N ASP A 412 -15.72 -0.47 -2.42
CA ASP A 412 -16.61 -0.52 -3.58
C ASP A 412 -17.42 0.77 -3.73
N PHE A 413 -17.73 1.10 -4.98
CA PHE A 413 -18.51 2.27 -5.32
C PHE A 413 -19.55 1.93 -6.39
N GLN A 414 -20.77 2.42 -6.18
CA GLN A 414 -21.84 2.34 -7.17
C GLN A 414 -22.32 3.75 -7.51
N ASP A 415 -22.37 4.08 -8.80
CA ASP A 415 -22.92 5.35 -9.25
C ASP A 415 -24.44 5.27 -9.52
N ALA A 416 -25.05 6.42 -9.78
CA ALA A 416 -26.48 6.53 -10.08
C ALA A 416 -26.88 5.86 -11.41
N ALA A 417 -25.93 5.67 -12.34
CA ALA A 417 -26.15 4.97 -13.60
C ALA A 417 -26.08 3.43 -13.43
N GLY A 418 -25.69 2.96 -12.25
CA GLY A 418 -25.57 1.54 -11.93
C GLY A 418 -24.24 0.92 -12.33
N ASN A 419 -23.22 1.72 -12.65
CA ASN A 419 -21.84 1.24 -12.73
C ASN A 419 -21.38 0.85 -11.33
N TYR A 420 -20.60 -0.22 -11.24
CA TYR A 420 -20.09 -0.76 -9.99
C TYR A 420 -18.60 -1.03 -10.13
N LEU A 421 -17.80 -0.31 -9.35
CA LEU A 421 -16.34 -0.38 -9.34
C LEU A 421 -15.88 -0.91 -7.98
N VAL A 422 -15.03 -1.92 -8.00
CA VAL A 422 -14.31 -2.42 -6.82
C VAL A 422 -12.84 -2.09 -6.96
N ASN A 423 -12.28 -1.48 -5.91
CA ASN A 423 -10.84 -1.30 -5.75
C ASN A 423 -10.32 -2.24 -4.66
N VAL A 424 -9.44 -3.15 -5.06
CA VAL A 424 -8.68 -3.99 -4.12
C VAL A 424 -7.33 -3.34 -3.92
N GLN A 425 -7.06 -2.88 -2.70
CA GLN A 425 -5.70 -2.49 -2.30
C GLN A 425 -4.93 -3.77 -1.98
N SER A 426 -3.96 -4.06 -2.84
CA SER A 426 -3.00 -5.12 -2.60
C SER A 426 -1.98 -4.62 -1.57
N PRO A 427 -1.66 -5.42 -0.55
CA PRO A 427 -0.62 -5.10 0.42
C PRO A 427 0.77 -5.22 -0.20
N SER A 428 1.73 -4.54 0.43
CA SER A 428 3.15 -4.62 0.11
C SER A 428 3.79 -5.86 0.76
N LEU A 429 4.82 -6.39 0.12
CA LEU A 429 5.71 -7.41 0.71
C LEU A 429 6.69 -6.83 1.73
N ALA A 430 6.84 -5.51 1.80
CA ALA A 430 7.85 -4.81 2.59
C ALA A 430 7.29 -4.19 3.89
N VAL A 431 6.06 -4.51 4.31
CA VAL A 431 5.43 -3.95 5.52
C VAL A 431 4.75 -5.01 6.38
N TYR A 432 4.22 -4.60 7.55
CA TYR A 432 3.35 -5.47 8.35
C TYR A 432 2.13 -5.94 7.56
N GLY A 433 1.81 -7.23 7.71
CA GLY A 433 0.80 -7.88 6.88
C GLY A 433 1.34 -8.26 5.50
N ALA A 434 2.66 -8.41 5.36
CA ALA A 434 3.33 -8.83 4.13
C ALA A 434 2.59 -9.97 3.45
N SER A 435 2.03 -9.67 2.28
CA SER A 435 1.18 -10.60 1.54
C SER A 435 1.10 -10.23 0.07
N TYR A 436 0.65 -11.18 -0.74
CA TYR A 436 0.26 -10.93 -2.13
C TYR A 436 -1.19 -11.36 -2.35
N LYS A 437 -1.80 -10.89 -3.44
CA LYS A 437 -3.17 -11.27 -3.80
C LYS A 437 -3.18 -12.31 -4.91
N ILE A 438 -4.11 -13.25 -4.86
CA ILE A 438 -4.49 -14.09 -5.99
C ILE A 438 -5.88 -13.64 -6.42
N VAL A 439 -6.03 -13.29 -7.69
CA VAL A 439 -7.33 -12.89 -8.27
C VAL A 439 -7.70 -13.90 -9.35
N ASN A 440 -8.91 -14.43 -9.27
CA ASN A 440 -9.40 -15.42 -10.21
C ASN A 440 -10.87 -15.16 -10.56
N TYR A 441 -11.19 -15.08 -11.85
CA TYR A 441 -12.58 -15.08 -12.29
C TYR A 441 -13.15 -16.49 -12.23
N LYS A 442 -14.27 -16.68 -11.53
CA LYS A 442 -15.01 -17.96 -11.54
C LYS A 442 -15.89 -18.08 -12.78
N ASP A 443 -16.41 -16.95 -13.25
CA ASP A 443 -17.23 -16.81 -14.46
C ASP A 443 -17.11 -15.37 -15.01
N SER A 444 -18.08 -14.87 -15.79
CA SER A 444 -18.05 -13.50 -16.35
C SER A 444 -18.30 -12.38 -15.34
N ASP A 445 -18.92 -12.69 -14.20
CA ASP A 445 -19.45 -11.72 -13.25
C ASP A 445 -18.97 -11.95 -11.81
N THR A 446 -18.33 -13.08 -11.55
CA THR A 446 -17.87 -13.49 -10.22
C THR A 446 -16.34 -13.55 -10.17
N VAL A 447 -15.73 -12.81 -9.24
CA VAL A 447 -14.28 -12.80 -8.98
C VAL A 447 -14.00 -13.24 -7.55
N ASP A 448 -13.08 -14.18 -7.39
CA ASP A 448 -12.54 -14.63 -6.11
C ASP A 448 -11.18 -13.97 -5.88
N VAL A 449 -11.02 -13.36 -4.71
CA VAL A 449 -9.80 -12.67 -4.31
C VAL A 449 -9.31 -13.27 -3.00
N GLN A 450 -8.05 -13.72 -2.99
CA GLN A 450 -7.42 -14.35 -1.83
C GLN A 450 -6.14 -13.60 -1.46
N THR A 451 -5.93 -13.38 -0.18
CA THR A 451 -4.72 -12.78 0.38
C THR A 451 -3.83 -13.86 0.94
N VAL A 452 -2.62 -13.96 0.42
CA VAL A 452 -1.65 -14.97 0.84
C VAL A 452 -0.60 -14.30 1.72
N ALA A 453 -0.69 -14.54 3.03
CA ALA A 453 0.25 -14.00 4.01
C ALA A 453 1.62 -14.69 3.96
N LEU A 454 2.68 -13.89 3.90
CA LEU A 454 4.07 -14.36 4.02
C LEU A 454 4.51 -14.30 5.48
N ASN A 455 4.10 -15.29 6.28
CA ASN A 455 4.58 -15.38 7.65
C ASN A 455 5.97 -16.03 7.73
N SER A 456 6.28 -16.96 6.83
CA SER A 456 7.54 -17.70 6.81
C SER A 456 8.31 -17.38 5.53
N VAL A 457 9.40 -16.63 5.66
CA VAL A 457 10.30 -16.28 4.56
C VAL A 457 11.66 -16.92 4.83
N PRO A 458 12.14 -17.84 3.99
CA PRO A 458 13.48 -18.39 4.16
C PRO A 458 14.54 -17.29 4.17
N ARG A 459 15.55 -17.45 5.03
CA ARG A 459 16.73 -16.55 5.13
C ARG A 459 16.44 -15.09 5.54
N PHE A 460 15.23 -14.75 5.99
CA PHE A 460 14.92 -13.37 6.43
C PHE A 460 15.85 -12.84 7.54
N LYS A 461 16.43 -13.74 8.36
CA LYS A 461 17.37 -13.39 9.44
C LYS A 461 18.82 -13.26 8.99
N GLU A 462 19.12 -13.47 7.71
CA GLU A 462 20.51 -13.54 7.22
C GLU A 462 21.32 -12.28 7.52
N LEU A 463 20.64 -11.12 7.54
CA LEU A 463 21.25 -9.82 7.77
C LEU A 463 21.32 -9.42 9.26
N PHE A 464 20.67 -10.16 10.16
CA PHE A 464 20.63 -9.83 11.59
C PHE A 464 22.00 -9.68 12.26
N PRO A 465 23.01 -10.52 11.94
CA PRO A 465 24.35 -10.32 12.48
C PRO A 465 24.96 -8.96 12.10
N LEU A 466 24.59 -8.38 10.95
CA LEU A 466 25.08 -7.07 10.51
C LEU A 466 24.39 -5.94 11.28
N TYR A 467 23.07 -6.06 11.50
CA TYR A 467 22.33 -5.11 12.35
C TYR A 467 22.77 -5.15 13.81
N GLN A 468 23.23 -6.30 14.32
CA GLN A 468 23.80 -6.37 15.66
C GLN A 468 25.05 -5.46 15.79
N VAL A 469 25.86 -5.33 14.73
CA VAL A 469 27.02 -4.42 14.75
C VAL A 469 26.59 -2.96 14.81
N GLU A 470 25.56 -2.57 14.06
CA GLU A 470 24.95 -1.24 14.18
C GLU A 470 24.43 -0.99 15.59
N TYR A 471 23.70 -1.95 16.15
CA TYR A 471 23.17 -1.85 17.51
C TYR A 471 24.31 -1.60 18.52
N ASP A 472 25.35 -2.43 18.48
CA ASP A 472 26.49 -2.33 19.41
C ASP A 472 27.22 -0.98 19.26
N TYR A 473 27.41 -0.50 18.02
CA TYR A 473 27.95 0.83 17.75
C TYR A 473 27.10 1.93 18.39
N LEU A 474 25.79 1.93 18.15
CA LEU A 474 24.87 2.95 18.67
C LEU A 474 24.79 2.93 20.20
N GLN A 475 24.83 1.76 20.83
CA GLN A 475 24.86 1.64 22.30
C GLN A 475 26.17 2.15 22.90
N GLY A 476 27.30 1.90 22.23
CA GLY A 476 28.62 2.37 22.66
C GLY A 476 28.89 3.86 22.40
N SER A 477 28.19 4.47 21.44
CA SER A 477 28.40 5.87 21.07
C SER A 477 27.84 6.86 22.09
N THR A 478 28.59 7.93 22.36
CA THR A 478 28.18 9.08 23.17
C THR A 478 27.74 10.28 22.31
N ALA A 479 27.81 10.16 20.98
CA ALA A 479 27.40 11.23 20.08
C ALA A 479 25.88 11.45 20.15
N PRO A 480 25.38 12.68 20.33
CA PRO A 480 23.95 12.94 20.43
C PRO A 480 23.13 12.47 19.22
N GLY A 481 23.73 12.48 18.03
CA GLY A 481 23.11 11.96 16.79
C GLY A 481 22.87 10.46 16.86
N ASP A 482 23.84 9.69 17.34
CA ASP A 482 23.76 8.23 17.44
C ASP A 482 22.82 7.80 18.57
N ILE A 483 22.84 8.51 19.70
CA ILE A 483 21.94 8.24 20.83
C ILE A 483 20.47 8.33 20.39
N LYS A 484 20.13 9.31 19.54
CA LYS A 484 18.78 9.47 18.97
C LYS A 484 18.37 8.34 18.03
N LYS A 485 19.33 7.59 17.49
CA LYS A 485 19.10 6.50 16.54
C LYS A 485 19.02 5.12 17.21
N ARG A 486 19.17 5.04 18.53
CA ARG A 486 19.08 3.76 19.25
C ARG A 486 17.69 3.13 19.08
N TRP A 487 17.67 1.84 18.80
CA TRP A 487 16.46 1.05 18.56
C TRP A 487 16.42 -0.21 19.44
N ASN A 488 15.27 -0.89 19.50
CA ASN A 488 15.08 -2.05 20.37
C ASN A 488 15.66 -3.35 19.77
N ARG A 489 16.70 -3.91 20.41
CA ARG A 489 17.39 -5.15 19.98
C ARG A 489 16.44 -6.33 19.75
N ALA A 490 15.33 -6.40 20.47
CA ALA A 490 14.42 -7.55 20.44
C ALA A 490 13.83 -7.85 19.05
N VAL A 491 13.88 -6.90 18.11
CA VAL A 491 13.54 -7.16 16.70
C VAL A 491 14.39 -8.29 16.09
N LEU A 492 15.65 -8.42 16.51
CA LEU A 492 16.57 -9.47 16.04
C LEU A 492 16.28 -10.86 16.66
N ASP A 493 15.43 -10.92 17.67
CA ASP A 493 15.03 -12.19 18.33
C ASP A 493 13.76 -12.79 17.70
N THR A 494 13.13 -12.09 16.75
CA THR A 494 11.90 -12.52 16.06
C THR A 494 12.09 -13.86 15.34
N THR A 495 11.06 -14.70 15.31
CA THR A 495 11.18 -16.11 14.85
C THR A 495 10.65 -16.37 13.45
N SER A 496 9.75 -15.52 12.98
CA SER A 496 9.15 -15.58 11.65
C SER A 496 9.17 -14.19 10.99
N TYR A 497 8.91 -14.13 9.68
CA TYR A 497 8.80 -12.85 8.98
C TYR A 497 7.54 -12.07 9.40
N GLY A 498 6.47 -12.79 9.73
CA GLY A 498 5.29 -12.20 10.37
C GLY A 498 5.65 -11.50 11.69
N ASP A 499 6.41 -12.16 12.57
CA ASP A 499 6.86 -11.56 13.84
C ASP A 499 7.79 -10.36 13.60
N PHE A 500 8.71 -10.48 12.62
CA PHE A 500 9.64 -9.42 12.26
C PHE A 500 8.92 -8.17 11.78
N THR A 501 8.03 -8.30 10.80
CA THR A 501 7.25 -7.17 10.27
C THR A 501 6.29 -6.60 11.31
N ARG A 502 5.71 -7.43 12.18
CA ARG A 502 4.91 -6.98 13.34
C ARG A 502 5.72 -6.14 14.31
N PHE A 503 6.92 -6.60 14.67
CA PHE A 503 7.80 -5.87 15.58
C PHE A 503 8.28 -4.57 14.95
N TYR A 504 8.78 -4.63 13.72
CA TYR A 504 9.19 -3.46 12.92
C TYR A 504 8.10 -2.39 12.92
N PHE A 505 6.85 -2.76 12.65
CA PHE A 505 5.79 -1.77 12.52
C PHE A 505 5.37 -1.16 13.87
N GLY A 506 5.50 -1.91 14.97
CA GLY A 506 5.37 -1.36 16.32
C GLY A 506 6.47 -0.32 16.61
N GLU A 507 7.71 -0.58 16.21
CA GLU A 507 8.80 0.38 16.33
C GLU A 507 8.63 1.58 15.40
N LEU A 508 8.14 1.40 14.16
CA LEU A 508 7.79 2.49 13.26
C LEU A 508 6.73 3.41 13.88
N SER A 509 5.73 2.81 14.50
CA SER A 509 4.72 3.56 15.25
C SER A 509 5.39 4.38 16.36
N ARG A 510 6.22 3.75 17.20
CA ARG A 510 6.88 4.38 18.34
C ARG A 510 7.88 5.48 17.95
N LEU A 511 8.72 5.22 16.95
CA LEU A 511 9.85 6.05 16.54
C LEU A 511 9.43 7.21 15.62
N ARG A 512 8.28 7.09 14.95
CA ARG A 512 7.86 8.06 13.94
C ARG A 512 6.40 8.48 14.05
N PHE A 513 5.45 7.56 13.88
CA PHE A 513 4.04 7.94 13.75
C PHE A 513 3.49 8.63 14.99
N MET A 514 3.91 8.21 16.19
CA MET A 514 3.50 8.88 17.43
C MET A 514 3.88 10.36 17.47
N ASP A 515 5.00 10.75 16.85
CA ASP A 515 5.41 12.15 16.76
C ASP A 515 4.80 12.88 15.56
N GLU A 516 4.69 12.22 14.41
CA GLU A 516 4.16 12.83 13.19
C GLU A 516 2.64 13.03 13.23
N TYR A 517 1.88 12.05 13.76
CA TYR A 517 0.43 11.99 13.57
C TYR A 517 -0.37 12.44 14.79
N TRP A 518 0.14 12.24 16.01
CA TRP A 518 -0.64 12.43 17.24
C TRP A 518 -0.41 13.80 17.88
N PRO A 519 -1.48 14.53 18.28
CA PRO A 519 -1.36 15.67 19.20
C PRO A 519 -0.63 15.29 20.50
N CYS A 520 0.01 16.26 21.17
CA CYS A 520 0.90 16.01 22.30
C CYS A 520 0.23 15.19 23.42
N GLU A 521 -0.92 15.65 23.88
CA GLU A 521 -1.70 15.05 24.97
C GLU A 521 -2.24 13.66 24.58
N MET A 522 -2.58 13.47 23.31
CA MET A 522 -3.04 12.18 22.80
C MET A 522 -1.87 11.19 22.69
N LYS A 523 -0.69 11.66 22.26
CA LYS A 523 0.54 10.87 22.24
C LYS A 523 0.89 10.40 23.65
N GLU A 524 0.89 11.30 24.63
CA GLU A 524 1.16 10.95 26.03
C GLU A 524 0.20 9.85 26.51
N ALA A 525 -1.10 10.04 26.36
CA ALA A 525 -2.09 9.04 26.75
C ALA A 525 -1.91 7.69 26.02
N ALA A 526 -1.67 7.70 24.70
CA ALA A 526 -1.51 6.48 23.90
C ALA A 526 -0.18 5.74 24.16
N THR A 527 0.83 6.43 24.70
CA THR A 527 2.15 5.83 25.02
C THR A 527 2.34 5.51 26.50
N ALA A 528 1.44 5.96 27.38
CA ALA A 528 1.54 5.73 28.82
C ALA A 528 0.47 4.79 29.38
N LEU A 529 -0.71 4.71 28.76
CA LEU A 529 -1.84 3.93 29.29
C LEU A 529 -1.87 2.52 28.71
N ASP A 530 -2.09 1.52 29.57
CA ASP A 530 -2.57 0.20 29.13
C ASP A 530 -4.10 0.22 28.90
N ALA A 531 -4.64 -0.82 28.24
CA ALA A 531 -6.07 -0.87 27.93
C ALA A 531 -6.97 -0.97 29.19
N ARG A 532 -6.45 -1.47 30.31
CA ARG A 532 -7.18 -1.52 31.59
C ARG A 532 -7.37 -0.10 32.13
N GLN A 533 -6.31 0.69 32.16
CA GLN A 533 -6.33 2.09 32.56
C GLN A 533 -7.18 2.93 31.61
N MET A 534 -7.13 2.67 30.30
CA MET A 534 -8.02 3.29 29.31
C MET A 534 -9.50 3.00 29.63
N LEU A 535 -9.83 1.75 29.97
CA LEU A 535 -11.20 1.37 30.32
C LEU A 535 -11.63 2.05 31.63
N ILE A 536 -10.76 2.15 32.64
CA ILE A 536 -11.05 2.87 33.88
C ILE A 536 -11.25 4.37 33.63
N LEU A 537 -10.37 5.02 32.86
CA LEU A 537 -10.48 6.43 32.50
C LEU A 537 -11.75 6.75 31.71
N SER A 538 -12.21 5.82 30.86
CA SER A 538 -13.49 5.98 30.16
C SER A 538 -14.69 6.10 31.11
N GLN A 539 -14.58 5.57 32.34
CA GLN A 539 -15.61 5.59 33.38
C GLN A 539 -15.38 6.64 34.48
N LEU A 540 -14.21 7.28 34.49
CA LEU A 540 -13.81 8.23 35.52
C LEU A 540 -14.72 9.47 35.50
N GLN A 541 -15.15 9.87 36.69
CA GLN A 541 -15.89 11.11 36.93
C GLN A 541 -15.22 11.79 38.12
N THR A 542 -14.50 12.88 37.87
CA THR A 542 -13.76 13.59 38.90
C THR A 542 -13.84 15.11 38.67
N GLN A 543 -13.63 15.87 39.73
CA GLN A 543 -13.39 17.32 39.65
C GLN A 543 -11.91 17.66 39.83
N VAL A 544 -11.05 16.67 40.09
CA VAL A 544 -9.59 16.86 40.16
C VAL A 544 -9.08 17.21 38.76
N THR A 545 -8.28 18.27 38.66
CA THR A 545 -7.77 18.79 37.39
C THR A 545 -6.40 18.23 37.03
N LEU A 546 -5.99 18.37 35.77
CA LEU A 546 -4.65 17.97 35.31
C LEU A 546 -3.54 18.68 36.10
N ALA A 547 -3.72 19.96 36.45
CA ALA A 547 -2.79 20.74 37.25
C ALA A 547 -2.52 20.12 38.65
N GLN A 548 -3.46 19.33 39.17
CA GLN A 548 -3.37 18.71 40.48
C GLN A 548 -2.67 17.33 40.45
N LEU A 549 -2.45 16.73 39.28
CA LEU A 549 -1.91 15.37 39.15
C LEU A 549 -0.53 15.19 39.82
N ALA A 550 0.32 16.21 39.79
CA ALA A 550 1.63 16.18 40.43
C ALA A 550 1.56 15.98 41.97
N GLN A 551 0.41 16.24 42.58
CA GLN A 551 0.18 16.08 44.03
C GLN A 551 -0.27 14.65 44.40
N VAL A 552 -0.64 13.83 43.42
CA VAL A 552 -1.11 12.44 43.59
C VAL A 552 -0.43 11.49 42.60
N PRO A 553 0.91 11.37 42.66
CA PRO A 553 1.65 10.53 41.74
C PRO A 553 1.20 9.06 41.86
N GLY A 554 1.08 8.37 40.73
CA GLY A 554 0.83 6.93 40.66
C GLY A 554 -0.63 6.49 40.54
N VAL A 555 -1.61 7.39 40.53
CA VAL A 555 -3.02 7.02 40.27
C VAL A 555 -3.29 6.80 38.78
N VAL A 556 -2.83 7.73 37.94
CA VAL A 556 -2.93 7.65 36.48
C VAL A 556 -1.61 8.11 35.86
N PRO A 557 -1.06 7.41 34.85
CA PRO A 557 0.25 7.73 34.28
C PRO A 557 0.16 8.80 33.17
N ILE A 558 -0.55 9.91 33.41
CA ILE A 558 -0.60 11.07 32.50
C ILE A 558 -0.25 12.35 33.27
N SER A 559 0.06 13.43 32.56
CA SER A 559 0.45 14.70 33.18
C SER A 559 -0.25 15.91 32.56
N ALA A 560 0.15 17.11 32.99
CA ALA A 560 -0.27 18.38 32.41
C ALA A 560 0.76 18.94 31.41
N SER A 561 1.79 18.18 31.00
CA SER A 561 2.91 18.70 30.19
C SER A 561 2.50 19.24 28.82
N CYS A 562 1.40 18.71 28.27
CA CYS A 562 0.84 19.12 26.99
C CYS A 562 -0.27 20.18 27.12
N ALA A 563 -0.54 20.67 28.34
CA ALA A 563 -1.61 21.62 28.63
C ALA A 563 -1.06 23.01 28.99
N ALA A 564 -1.80 24.05 28.62
CA ALA A 564 -1.53 25.42 29.03
C ALA A 564 -2.01 25.68 30.46
N LYS A 565 -1.20 26.43 31.23
CA LYS A 565 -1.56 26.85 32.58
C LYS A 565 -2.79 27.76 32.57
N GLY A 566 -3.87 27.31 33.18
CA GLY A 566 -5.11 28.07 33.34
C GLY A 566 -5.27 28.65 34.74
N VAL A 567 -6.36 29.40 34.91
CA VAL A 567 -6.79 29.91 36.21
C VAL A 567 -7.86 28.99 36.76
N ALA A 568 -7.68 28.51 37.99
CA ALA A 568 -8.65 27.62 38.64
C ALA A 568 -10.02 28.29 38.71
N GLY A 569 -11.04 27.58 38.19
CA GLY A 569 -12.44 27.97 38.27
C GLY A 569 -13.25 26.90 39.02
N GLY A 570 -14.28 27.32 39.76
CA GLY A 570 -15.16 26.41 40.51
C GLY A 570 -14.70 26.14 41.95
N THR A 571 -15.43 25.27 42.64
CA THR A 571 -15.15 24.89 44.02
C THR A 571 -13.96 23.91 44.07
N PRO A 572 -12.87 24.22 44.78
CA PRO A 572 -11.69 23.35 44.83
C PRO A 572 -12.02 22.00 45.50
N VAL A 573 -11.57 20.91 44.88
CA VAL A 573 -11.51 19.58 45.51
C VAL A 573 -10.05 19.21 45.82
N PRO A 574 -9.78 18.47 46.90
CA PRO A 574 -8.41 18.04 47.20
C PRO A 574 -7.93 17.03 46.16
N ALA A 575 -6.65 17.10 45.77
CA ALA A 575 -6.08 16.17 44.78
C ALA A 575 -6.22 14.69 45.19
N SER A 576 -6.19 14.40 46.51
CA SER A 576 -6.39 13.07 47.07
C SER A 576 -7.74 12.44 46.75
N GLN A 577 -8.75 13.23 46.36
CA GLN A 577 -10.06 12.73 45.91
C GLN A 577 -9.93 11.81 44.68
N LEU A 578 -8.91 12.03 43.84
CA LEU A 578 -8.70 11.24 42.62
C LEU A 578 -8.54 9.74 42.92
N THR A 579 -7.94 9.36 44.05
CA THR A 579 -7.79 7.95 44.45
C THR A 579 -9.15 7.27 44.66
N ALA A 580 -10.08 7.96 45.32
CA ALA A 580 -11.43 7.44 45.55
C ALA A 580 -12.25 7.39 44.24
N ASP A 581 -12.14 8.44 43.42
CA ASP A 581 -12.82 8.51 42.12
C ASP A 581 -12.31 7.41 41.16
N TRP A 582 -11.01 7.14 41.17
CA TRP A 582 -10.39 6.06 40.41
C TRP A 582 -10.87 4.67 40.86
N ALA A 583 -10.99 4.44 42.16
CA ALA A 583 -11.55 3.19 42.69
C ALA A 583 -13.00 2.99 42.25
N ALA A 584 -13.83 4.03 42.30
CA ALA A 584 -15.21 3.98 41.81
C ALA A 584 -15.29 3.71 40.30
N ALA A 585 -14.42 4.35 39.51
CA ALA A 585 -14.31 4.11 38.07
C ALA A 585 -13.86 2.67 37.76
N THR A 586 -12.97 2.10 38.59
CA THR A 586 -12.50 0.71 38.47
C THR A 586 -13.64 -0.29 38.63
N VAL A 587 -14.54 -0.07 39.60
CA VAL A 587 -15.73 -0.94 39.77
C VAL A 587 -16.66 -0.88 38.55
N LYS A 588 -16.86 0.31 37.98
CA LYS A 588 -17.66 0.48 36.75
C LYS A 588 -17.01 -0.21 35.55
N ALA A 589 -15.70 -0.03 35.36
CA ALA A 589 -14.93 -0.70 34.31
C ALA A 589 -14.99 -2.23 34.44
N ALA A 590 -14.89 -2.76 35.67
CA ALA A 590 -15.03 -4.20 35.92
C ALA A 590 -16.43 -4.73 35.59
N THR A 591 -17.47 -3.92 35.85
CA THR A 591 -18.85 -4.25 35.48
C THR A 591 -19.01 -4.34 33.97
N LEU A 592 -18.44 -3.39 33.21
CA LEU A 592 -18.46 -3.42 31.74
C LEU A 592 -17.73 -4.65 31.17
N ALA A 593 -16.53 -4.94 31.67
CA ALA A 593 -15.77 -6.12 31.25
C ALA A 593 -16.56 -7.42 31.53
N THR A 594 -17.12 -7.55 32.73
CA THR A 594 -17.88 -8.73 33.16
C THR A 594 -19.14 -8.93 32.31
N ALA A 595 -19.84 -7.83 31.96
CA ALA A 595 -21.01 -7.89 31.08
C ALA A 595 -20.67 -8.41 29.67
N ALA A 596 -19.43 -8.26 29.23
CA ALA A 596 -18.91 -8.82 27.98
C ALA A 596 -18.24 -10.21 28.14
N GLY A 597 -18.31 -10.82 29.33
CA GLY A 597 -17.68 -12.11 29.63
C GLY A 597 -16.14 -12.04 29.77
N LEU A 598 -15.58 -10.87 30.05
CA LEU A 598 -14.14 -10.61 30.19
C LEU A 598 -13.80 -10.17 31.62
N LYS A 599 -12.52 -10.29 32.01
CA LYS A 599 -12.01 -9.73 33.28
C LYS A 599 -11.29 -8.42 33.01
N LEU A 600 -11.50 -7.42 33.87
CA LEU A 600 -10.83 -6.12 33.76
C LEU A 600 -9.29 -6.25 33.77
N ASP A 601 -8.76 -7.14 34.60
CA ASP A 601 -7.31 -7.30 34.72
C ASP A 601 -6.67 -7.88 33.44
N ASP A 602 -7.41 -8.66 32.65
CA ASP A 602 -6.91 -9.20 31.37
C ASP A 602 -6.65 -8.08 30.33
N PHE A 603 -7.27 -6.90 30.49
CA PHE A 603 -7.02 -5.76 29.60
C PHE A 603 -5.60 -5.19 29.78
N ALA A 604 -4.96 -5.40 30.94
CA ALA A 604 -3.58 -4.93 31.16
C ALA A 604 -2.55 -5.64 30.26
N ALA A 605 -2.93 -6.78 29.65
CA ALA A 605 -2.09 -7.46 28.66
C ALA A 605 -1.95 -6.68 27.34
N ILE A 606 -2.83 -5.69 27.09
CA ILE A 606 -2.68 -4.74 25.99
C ILE A 606 -1.93 -3.53 26.55
N SER A 607 -0.61 -3.58 26.45
CA SER A 607 0.27 -2.46 26.81
C SER A 607 0.02 -1.21 25.94
N ALA A 608 0.61 -0.07 26.32
CA ALA A 608 0.59 1.12 25.46
C ALA A 608 1.21 0.85 24.08
N TYR A 609 2.34 0.11 24.05
CA TYR A 609 3.02 -0.30 22.82
C TYR A 609 2.12 -1.16 21.91
N ASP A 610 1.40 -2.08 22.54
CA ASP A 610 0.41 -2.92 21.94
C ASP A 610 -0.76 -2.13 21.33
N PHE A 611 -1.30 -1.15 22.06
CA PHE A 611 -2.40 -0.32 21.61
C PHE A 611 -2.03 0.53 20.38
N HIS A 612 -1.00 1.36 20.47
CA HIS A 612 -0.66 2.23 19.36
C HIS A 612 -0.14 1.42 18.16
N GLY A 613 0.53 0.28 18.42
CA GLY A 613 0.92 -0.68 17.40
C GLY A 613 -0.30 -1.30 16.69
N ASP A 614 -1.31 -1.76 17.42
CA ASP A 614 -2.55 -2.31 16.84
C ASP A 614 -3.33 -1.29 16.03
N PHE A 615 -3.44 -0.05 16.54
CA PHE A 615 -4.13 1.03 15.85
C PHE A 615 -3.50 1.27 14.48
N HIS A 616 -2.19 1.54 14.42
CA HIS A 616 -1.52 1.80 13.14
C HIS A 616 -1.48 0.54 12.26
N ARG A 617 -1.30 -0.66 12.81
CA ARG A 617 -1.35 -1.89 12.01
C ARG A 617 -2.73 -2.15 11.42
N THR A 618 -3.81 -1.76 12.08
CA THR A 618 -5.17 -1.89 11.53
C THR A 618 -5.43 -0.89 10.43
N VAL A 619 -4.88 0.32 10.54
CA VAL A 619 -4.90 1.31 9.46
C VAL A 619 -4.32 0.71 8.16
N TYR A 620 -3.22 -0.05 8.24
CA TYR A 620 -2.52 -0.57 7.07
C TYR A 620 -2.97 -1.97 6.65
N ALA A 621 -3.26 -2.88 7.57
CA ALA A 621 -3.42 -4.31 7.25
C ALA A 621 -4.87 -4.82 7.35
N GLY A 622 -5.83 -3.97 7.77
CA GLY A 622 -7.24 -4.33 7.84
C GLY A 622 -7.48 -5.64 8.58
N GLU A 623 -8.21 -6.59 7.98
CA GLU A 623 -8.52 -7.89 8.58
C GLU A 623 -7.29 -8.69 9.02
N LEU A 624 -6.14 -8.53 8.37
CA LEU A 624 -4.91 -9.21 8.79
C LEU A 624 -4.44 -8.75 10.18
N ALA A 625 -4.67 -7.48 10.53
CA ALA A 625 -4.37 -6.97 11.86
C ALA A 625 -5.32 -7.57 12.91
N LEU A 626 -6.62 -7.68 12.61
CA LEU A 626 -7.58 -8.28 13.54
C LEU A 626 -7.29 -9.77 13.74
N ARG A 627 -6.88 -10.48 12.68
CA ARG A 627 -6.44 -11.88 12.78
C ARG A 627 -5.24 -12.04 13.72
N ASP A 628 -4.24 -11.16 13.63
CA ASP A 628 -3.07 -11.16 14.53
C ASP A 628 -3.45 -10.86 15.99
N MET A 629 -4.37 -9.92 16.21
CA MET A 629 -4.87 -9.62 17.56
C MET A 629 -5.57 -10.83 18.21
N GLY A 630 -6.28 -11.62 17.40
CA GLY A 630 -7.08 -12.74 17.85
C GLY A 630 -8.36 -12.33 18.60
N THR A 631 -9.24 -13.31 18.83
CA THR A 631 -10.60 -13.08 19.35
C THR A 631 -10.64 -12.35 20.69
N LEU A 632 -9.75 -12.72 21.63
CA LEU A 632 -9.75 -12.12 22.97
C LEU A 632 -9.49 -10.61 22.92
N ARG A 633 -8.43 -10.20 22.22
CA ARG A 633 -8.01 -8.80 22.11
C ARG A 633 -9.00 -7.97 21.29
N VAL A 634 -9.58 -8.56 20.22
CA VAL A 634 -10.67 -7.94 19.47
C VAL A 634 -11.89 -7.68 20.37
N ASN A 635 -12.29 -8.64 21.20
CA ASN A 635 -13.41 -8.46 22.13
C ASN A 635 -13.11 -7.43 23.23
N GLN A 636 -11.87 -7.36 23.72
CA GLN A 636 -11.44 -6.30 24.64
C GLN A 636 -11.58 -4.91 24.00
N TYR A 637 -11.15 -4.75 22.74
CA TYR A 637 -11.36 -3.48 22.03
C TYR A 637 -12.83 -3.14 21.80
N LYS A 638 -13.70 -4.12 21.52
CA LYS A 638 -15.16 -3.88 21.42
C LYS A 638 -15.72 -3.27 22.71
N VAL A 639 -15.29 -3.74 23.87
CA VAL A 639 -15.68 -3.14 25.17
C VAL A 639 -15.24 -1.69 25.23
N LEU A 640 -13.95 -1.39 24.96
CA LEU A 640 -13.42 -0.02 24.96
C LEU A 640 -14.18 0.91 24.00
N MET A 641 -14.47 0.45 22.79
CA MET A 641 -15.21 1.22 21.78
C MET A 641 -16.62 1.62 22.24
N SER A 642 -17.22 0.83 23.14
CA SER A 642 -18.56 1.08 23.70
C SER A 642 -18.55 1.76 25.07
N ALA A 643 -17.39 1.95 25.69
CA ALA A 643 -17.29 2.37 27.10
C ALA A 643 -17.45 3.88 27.31
N PHE A 644 -17.23 4.71 26.29
CA PHE A 644 -17.17 6.16 26.45
C PHE A 644 -18.54 6.81 26.69
N PRO A 645 -18.61 7.93 27.44
CA PRO A 645 -19.85 8.69 27.59
C PRO A 645 -20.45 9.11 26.24
N ALA A 646 -21.79 9.08 26.16
CA ALA A 646 -22.52 9.52 24.97
C ALA A 646 -22.21 10.98 24.60
N ASN A 647 -22.07 11.85 25.61
CA ASN A 647 -21.67 13.24 25.46
C ASN A 647 -20.56 13.56 26.47
N PRO A 648 -19.27 13.35 26.12
CA PRO A 648 -18.16 13.76 26.98
C PRO A 648 -18.18 15.27 27.21
N ALA A 649 -17.70 15.71 28.37
CA ALA A 649 -17.55 17.14 28.64
C ALA A 649 -16.67 17.81 27.57
N PRO A 650 -16.95 19.08 27.20
CA PRO A 650 -16.11 19.81 26.26
C PRO A 650 -14.74 20.11 26.87
N ILE A 651 -13.70 20.07 26.05
CA ILE A 651 -12.33 20.40 26.46
C ILE A 651 -12.22 21.93 26.60
N ALA A 652 -11.88 22.42 27.79
CA ALA A 652 -11.49 23.80 28.00
C ALA A 652 -10.12 24.05 27.35
N ARG A 653 -9.97 25.15 26.59
CA ARG A 653 -8.76 25.48 25.83
C ARG A 653 -8.24 26.88 26.16
N ILE A 654 -6.93 27.08 26.02
CA ILE A 654 -6.26 28.38 26.07
C ILE A 654 -5.41 28.48 24.80
N GLY A 655 -5.88 29.27 23.84
CA GLY A 655 -5.36 29.22 22.47
C GLY A 655 -5.57 27.82 21.88
N ASP A 656 -4.52 27.27 21.26
CA ASP A 656 -4.57 25.96 20.60
C ASP A 656 -4.39 24.78 21.56
N LEU A 657 -3.96 25.03 22.81
CA LEU A 657 -3.69 23.99 23.79
C LEU A 657 -4.89 23.74 24.72
N PRO A 658 -5.08 22.49 25.21
CA PRO A 658 -6.00 22.25 26.30
C PRO A 658 -5.53 22.98 27.57
N SER A 659 -6.47 23.40 28.42
CA SER A 659 -6.14 23.96 29.74
C SER A 659 -5.81 22.86 30.74
N ASP A 660 -4.83 23.09 31.62
CA ASP A 660 -4.53 22.21 32.75
C ASP A 660 -5.64 22.20 33.83
N GLN A 661 -6.65 23.08 33.70
CA GLN A 661 -7.83 23.14 34.57
C GLN A 661 -8.96 22.19 34.13
N ASN A 662 -8.79 21.47 33.02
CA ASN A 662 -9.70 20.37 32.70
C ASN A 662 -9.63 19.29 33.79
N ALA A 663 -10.78 18.72 34.15
CA ALA A 663 -10.80 17.52 34.98
C ALA A 663 -10.07 16.37 34.26
N VAL A 664 -9.38 15.52 35.04
CA VAL A 664 -8.44 14.49 34.53
C VAL A 664 -9.05 13.62 33.42
N ASN A 665 -10.33 13.28 33.51
CA ASN A 665 -11.01 12.41 32.53
C ASN A 665 -11.39 13.10 31.21
N VAL A 666 -11.46 14.44 31.16
CA VAL A 666 -12.14 15.17 30.07
C VAL A 666 -11.42 15.02 28.74
N LEU A 667 -10.09 15.24 28.70
CA LEU A 667 -9.30 15.12 27.47
C LEU A 667 -9.41 13.70 26.90
N PHE A 668 -9.14 12.70 27.74
CA PHE A 668 -9.19 11.30 27.34
C PHE A 668 -10.58 10.90 26.82
N GLN A 669 -11.65 11.17 27.58
CA GLN A 669 -13.00 10.79 27.18
C GLN A 669 -13.45 11.48 25.89
N ASN A 670 -13.05 12.72 25.66
CA ASN A 670 -13.41 13.47 24.46
C ASN A 670 -12.63 12.97 23.24
N GLN A 671 -11.30 12.88 23.35
CA GLN A 671 -10.41 12.55 22.23
C GLN A 671 -10.41 11.05 21.91
N PHE A 672 -10.24 10.18 22.92
CA PHE A 672 -10.15 8.74 22.67
C PHE A 672 -11.48 8.12 22.27
N LYS A 673 -12.61 8.73 22.60
CA LYS A 673 -13.90 8.35 21.98
C LYS A 673 -13.82 8.43 20.45
N GLN A 674 -13.21 9.48 19.90
CA GLN A 674 -13.04 9.62 18.45
C GLN A 674 -11.99 8.65 17.91
N VAL A 675 -10.88 8.45 18.62
CA VAL A 675 -9.86 7.45 18.25
C VAL A 675 -10.46 6.05 18.16
N PHE A 676 -11.23 5.61 19.15
CA PHE A 676 -11.88 4.30 19.13
C PHE A 676 -13.02 4.21 18.11
N ALA A 677 -13.69 5.32 17.79
CA ALA A 677 -14.66 5.35 16.69
C ALA A 677 -13.98 5.14 15.33
N ILE A 678 -12.85 5.83 15.08
CA ILE A 678 -12.01 5.62 13.88
C ILE A 678 -11.50 4.19 13.85
N PHE A 679 -10.97 3.69 14.97
CA PHE A 679 -10.43 2.34 15.08
C PHE A 679 -11.50 1.28 14.78
N LYS A 680 -12.72 1.48 15.30
CA LYS A 680 -13.88 0.65 14.98
C LYS A 680 -14.17 0.66 13.47
N GLY A 681 -14.24 1.85 12.86
CA GLY A 681 -14.51 2.00 11.42
C GLY A 681 -13.49 1.26 10.56
N LEU A 682 -12.19 1.41 10.88
CA LEU A 682 -11.10 0.74 10.17
C LEU A 682 -11.16 -0.79 10.30
N GLY A 683 -11.40 -1.34 11.50
CA GLY A 683 -11.55 -2.79 11.69
C GLY A 683 -12.95 -3.34 11.39
N SER A 684 -13.80 -2.51 10.80
CA SER A 684 -15.14 -2.86 10.30
C SER A 684 -15.26 -2.63 8.80
N ALA A 685 -14.12 -2.45 8.11
CA ALA A 685 -14.04 -2.25 6.68
C ALA A 685 -14.61 -3.43 5.88
N LYS A 686 -14.72 -3.25 4.57
CA LYS A 686 -15.10 -4.33 3.66
C LYS A 686 -14.07 -5.48 3.73
N PRO A 687 -14.48 -6.72 3.38
CA PRO A 687 -13.60 -7.88 3.39
C PRO A 687 -12.35 -7.65 2.53
N SER A 688 -11.22 -8.15 3.00
CA SER A 688 -9.91 -7.97 2.38
C SER A 688 -9.05 -9.23 2.42
N ASP A 689 -9.35 -10.23 3.27
CA ASP A 689 -8.57 -11.48 3.38
C ASP A 689 -8.93 -12.47 2.27
N HIS A 690 -10.12 -13.10 2.33
CA HIS A 690 -10.66 -13.95 1.26
C HIS A 690 -12.12 -13.57 1.00
N PHE A 691 -12.41 -13.09 -0.20
CA PHE A 691 -13.74 -12.57 -0.55
C PHE A 691 -14.10 -12.79 -2.01
N VAL A 692 -15.39 -12.67 -2.28
CA VAL A 692 -15.97 -12.76 -3.61
C VAL A 692 -16.60 -11.44 -4.00
N ILE A 693 -16.30 -11.00 -5.23
CA ILE A 693 -16.95 -9.89 -5.91
C ILE A 693 -18.00 -10.48 -6.85
N ASP A 694 -19.26 -10.15 -6.62
CA ASP A 694 -20.36 -10.45 -7.54
C ASP A 694 -20.79 -9.14 -8.20
N PHE A 695 -20.39 -8.95 -9.45
CA PHE A 695 -20.70 -7.74 -10.18
C PHE A 695 -22.14 -7.67 -10.67
N LYS A 696 -22.86 -8.80 -10.73
CA LYS A 696 -24.29 -8.82 -11.10
C LYS A 696 -25.14 -8.39 -9.91
N ALA A 697 -24.82 -8.88 -8.72
CA ALA A 697 -25.43 -8.47 -7.46
C ALA A 697 -24.88 -7.15 -6.92
N ARG A 698 -23.77 -6.65 -7.48
CA ARG A 698 -23.04 -5.44 -7.04
C ARG A 698 -22.64 -5.54 -5.57
N LYS A 699 -22.00 -6.65 -5.20
CA LYS A 699 -21.78 -7.02 -3.81
C LYS A 699 -20.39 -7.60 -3.58
N LEU A 700 -19.77 -7.18 -2.48
CA LEU A 700 -18.65 -7.85 -1.83
C LEU A 700 -19.16 -8.79 -0.74
N SER A 701 -18.74 -10.05 -0.77
CA SER A 701 -19.07 -11.04 0.27
C SER A 701 -17.81 -11.66 0.83
N ASN A 702 -17.69 -11.70 2.16
CA ASN A 702 -16.59 -12.40 2.81
C ASN A 702 -16.74 -13.91 2.57
N ALA A 703 -15.71 -14.56 2.04
CA ALA A 703 -15.68 -16.00 1.86
C ALA A 703 -15.20 -16.72 3.13
N ASN A 704 -14.54 -15.99 4.04
CA ASN A 704 -14.13 -16.48 5.35
C ASN A 704 -15.19 -16.14 6.42
N THR A 705 -16.02 -17.12 6.79
CA THR A 705 -17.07 -16.94 7.82
C THR A 705 -16.53 -16.77 9.24
N THR A 706 -15.22 -16.96 9.43
CA THR A 706 -14.54 -16.82 10.73
C THR A 706 -13.73 -15.53 10.85
N ALA A 707 -13.80 -14.65 9.85
CA ALA A 707 -13.11 -13.37 9.86
C ALA A 707 -13.54 -12.51 11.06
N LEU A 708 -12.56 -11.99 11.78
CA LEU A 708 -12.80 -11.10 12.92
C LEU A 708 -13.14 -9.70 12.41
N SER A 709 -14.10 -9.05 13.06
CA SER A 709 -14.51 -7.67 12.81
C SER A 709 -14.83 -6.96 14.12
N PHE A 710 -14.72 -5.63 14.15
CA PHE A 710 -15.20 -4.82 15.27
C PHE A 710 -16.72 -4.58 15.27
N ASN A 711 -17.43 -4.99 14.22
CA ASN A 711 -18.89 -4.99 14.18
C ASN A 711 -19.54 -6.13 14.97
#